data_AF-A0A370WWB9-F1
#
_entry.id   AF-A0A370WWB9-F1
#
_cell.length_a   1.000
_cell.length_b   1.000
_cell.length_c   1.000
_cell.angle_alpha   90.00
_cell.angle_beta   90.00
_cell.angle_gamma   90.00
#
_symmetry.space_group_name_H-M   'P 1'
#
loop_
_entity.id
_entity.type
_entity.pdbx_description
1 polymer ?
#
loop_
_entity_poly.entity_id
_entity_poly.type
_entity_poly.pdbx_seq_one_letter_code
_entity_poly.pdbx_strand_id
1 'polypeptide(L)'
;MFSFSRQFVLCAFCTLLWAVPAWADTVVTAKRIDMPGASLQDVRAQLAPGATPDTVRISLHAGKADIPALGWRKIAVALDGSLHRDAQMRWLFDGTAQLSGTPGGALSNAAVDMIVDDAANTLEVNASQGAASIETAFPLDQPTHAQINLRNLPAGWLQGLLGTVWAGRISNGKLDAELALDATDQGFQSSGDITFADIKYATSAGNVAGQGLDGHARFSLDANAHPAQLTLNGGLRGGELQLGPVLAKFPAHEVAVDFDASTEHGGLSISHLHMDDADALALDGALAIDAKGTMQKLRLDHFQARFPAAYDRYGQPWMDDLAAPNLVITGELDGHVDYTAENVRSFDMHTDGLDVADSTGQLKASGLHGELDWSAQSEKPATTLAWNQLIMRQITMGAAQSHWRSHGGTLSLQSPLAVGLWKGQVRFTKMDWRPAAPKATRLDVAATAGGIDMAALNQALGWLPFPGTLNGAISALQWTGDRYALDGDLTINAFGGTAVLDRLTLRGPLSSSPMMGADVTLRQIDLAPLADTFNFGAITGRLDGTIDALELTGGSAVAFKASLLAQNGGHISLRAANNLSIITGGNPASGLQSAMMKLFKSASYKRMGINASLQDGVCTLSGLDSDASGYSIVEGSGLPYMHVTGTQSRIDWPVLVHRLKTAAQGTVAER
;
A
#
# COMPACT_ATOMS: atom_id res chain seq x y z
N MET A 1 -7.80 -43.05 -27.44
CA MET A 1 -8.49 -43.91 -28.42
C MET A 1 -7.87 -43.65 -29.79
N PHE A 2 -6.88 -44.45 -30.21
CA PHE A 2 -6.55 -44.79 -31.61
C PHE A 2 -5.46 -45.87 -31.56
N SER A 3 -5.92 -47.12 -31.62
CA SER A 3 -5.12 -48.25 -32.05
C SER A 3 -5.18 -48.27 -33.57
N PHE A 4 -4.06 -48.03 -34.26
CA PHE A 4 -3.55 -48.79 -35.41
C PHE A 4 -2.39 -48.03 -36.09
N SER A 5 -1.36 -48.79 -36.49
CA SER A 5 -0.12 -48.38 -37.21
C SER A 5 1.13 -48.13 -36.34
N ARG A 6 1.45 -49.07 -35.46
CA ARG A 6 2.77 -49.16 -34.78
C ARG A 6 3.80 -49.99 -35.58
N GLN A 7 3.45 -50.49 -36.76
CA GLN A 7 4.25 -51.48 -37.49
C GLN A 7 4.68 -51.06 -38.90
N PHE A 8 4.14 -49.99 -39.51
CA PHE A 8 4.46 -49.69 -40.92
C PHE A 8 5.65 -48.73 -41.13
N VAL A 9 5.90 -47.78 -40.22
CA VAL A 9 6.99 -46.80 -40.39
C VAL A 9 8.34 -47.39 -39.93
N LEU A 10 8.36 -48.15 -38.83
CA LEU A 10 9.57 -48.84 -38.38
C LEU A 10 9.94 -50.04 -39.28
N CYS A 11 8.94 -50.76 -39.84
CA CYS A 11 9.21 -51.80 -40.84
C CYS A 11 9.71 -51.22 -42.16
N ALA A 12 9.21 -50.08 -42.63
CA ALA A 12 9.73 -49.47 -43.86
C ALA A 12 11.23 -49.10 -43.72
N PHE A 13 11.65 -48.61 -42.54
CA PHE A 13 13.06 -48.31 -42.26
C PHE A 13 13.90 -49.57 -42.01
N CYS A 14 13.37 -50.59 -41.32
CA CYS A 14 14.11 -51.84 -41.06
C CYS A 14 14.24 -52.75 -42.28
N THR A 15 13.26 -52.75 -43.21
CA THR A 15 13.36 -53.56 -44.43
C THR A 15 14.35 -52.99 -45.46
N LEU A 16 14.75 -51.72 -45.34
CA LEU A 16 15.78 -51.10 -46.18
C LEU A 16 17.21 -51.43 -45.73
N LEU A 17 17.41 -51.91 -44.49
CA LEU A 17 18.73 -52.15 -43.91
C LEU A 17 19.32 -53.55 -44.22
N TRP A 18 18.59 -54.45 -44.88
CA TRP A 18 18.98 -55.86 -45.09
C TRP A 18 19.18 -56.30 -46.55
N ALA A 19 19.55 -55.38 -47.47
CA ALA A 19 19.98 -55.73 -48.82
C ALA A 19 21.29 -55.00 -49.23
N VAL A 20 22.23 -55.75 -49.84
CA VAL A 20 23.61 -55.36 -50.21
C VAL A 20 23.66 -54.29 -51.35
N PRO A 21 24.84 -53.75 -51.71
CA PRO A 21 25.25 -52.36 -51.60
C PRO A 21 24.94 -51.56 -52.88
N ALA A 22 23.72 -51.08 -53.03
CA ALA A 22 23.42 -50.03 -53.99
C ALA A 22 22.34 -49.15 -53.37
N TRP A 23 22.75 -48.30 -52.44
CA TRP A 23 21.86 -47.31 -51.84
C TRP A 23 21.60 -46.27 -52.95
N ALA A 24 20.49 -46.42 -53.66
CA ALA A 24 20.03 -45.42 -54.59
C ALA A 24 19.66 -44.15 -53.79
N ASP A 25 20.02 -42.99 -54.31
CA ASP A 25 19.56 -41.70 -53.79
C ASP A 25 18.03 -41.73 -53.69
N THR A 26 17.53 -41.75 -52.46
CA THR A 26 16.12 -41.97 -52.15
C THR A 26 15.53 -40.66 -51.65
N VAL A 27 14.63 -40.08 -52.44
CA VAL A 27 13.88 -38.87 -52.06
C VAL A 27 12.46 -39.26 -51.67
N VAL A 28 12.09 -38.94 -50.43
CA VAL A 28 10.74 -39.09 -49.90
C VAL A 28 10.08 -37.72 -49.85
N THR A 29 8.96 -37.55 -50.55
CA THR A 29 8.13 -36.34 -50.44
C THR A 29 6.78 -36.70 -49.87
N ALA A 30 6.32 -35.94 -48.88
CA ALA A 30 5.04 -36.15 -48.23
C ALA A 30 4.39 -34.81 -47.92
N LYS A 31 3.08 -34.69 -48.21
CA LYS A 31 2.32 -33.49 -47.83
C LYS A 31 2.23 -33.32 -46.32
N ARG A 32 2.14 -34.44 -45.59
CA ARG A 32 2.04 -34.49 -44.14
C ARG A 32 2.62 -35.80 -43.62
N ILE A 33 3.36 -35.72 -42.53
CA ILE A 33 3.83 -36.87 -41.75
C ILE A 33 3.43 -36.60 -40.30
N ASP A 34 2.56 -37.45 -39.76
CA ASP A 34 2.22 -37.45 -38.34
C ASP A 34 3.05 -38.51 -37.63
N MET A 35 3.72 -38.11 -36.55
CA MET A 35 4.52 -38.97 -35.69
C MET A 35 4.15 -38.71 -34.22
N PRO A 36 4.41 -39.64 -33.29
CA PRO A 36 4.17 -39.40 -31.87
C PRO A 36 4.87 -38.10 -31.44
N GLY A 37 4.09 -37.14 -30.92
CA GLY A 37 4.60 -35.86 -30.43
C GLY A 37 4.89 -34.77 -31.48
N ALA A 38 4.81 -35.05 -32.79
CA ALA A 38 5.05 -34.05 -33.82
C ALA A 38 4.26 -34.29 -35.12
N SER A 39 3.89 -33.21 -35.81
CA SER A 39 3.29 -33.25 -37.15
C SER A 39 4.09 -32.37 -38.09
N LEU A 40 4.59 -32.95 -39.18
CA LEU A 40 5.34 -32.26 -40.22
C LEU A 40 4.46 -32.10 -41.47
N GLN A 41 4.57 -30.97 -42.16
CA GLN A 41 3.88 -30.69 -43.42
C GLN A 41 4.89 -30.18 -44.46
N ASP A 42 4.56 -30.41 -45.73
CA ASP A 42 5.41 -30.07 -46.88
C ASP A 42 6.82 -30.67 -46.70
N VAL A 43 6.86 -31.98 -46.46
CA VAL A 43 8.08 -32.71 -46.10
C VAL A 43 8.79 -33.21 -47.34
N ARG A 44 10.10 -32.99 -47.39
CA ARG A 44 11.05 -33.58 -48.33
C ARG A 44 12.25 -34.11 -47.56
N ALA A 45 12.39 -35.43 -47.51
CA ALA A 45 13.56 -36.11 -46.97
C ALA A 45 14.37 -36.73 -48.11
N GLN A 46 15.69 -36.72 -48.01
CA GLN A 46 16.60 -37.36 -48.95
C GLN A 46 17.62 -38.19 -48.17
N LEU A 47 17.76 -39.46 -48.56
CA LEU A 47 18.79 -40.36 -48.07
C LEU A 47 19.70 -40.71 -49.24
N ALA A 48 20.95 -40.29 -49.16
CA ALA A 48 21.95 -40.55 -50.20
C ALA A 48 23.18 -41.23 -49.59
N PRO A 49 23.93 -42.04 -50.35
CA PRO A 49 25.25 -42.49 -49.92
C PRO A 49 26.14 -41.31 -49.52
N GLY A 50 26.85 -41.43 -48.40
CA GLY A 50 27.80 -40.42 -47.95
C GLY A 50 29.11 -40.46 -48.74
N ALA A 51 29.97 -39.47 -48.49
CA ALA A 51 31.28 -39.37 -49.17
C ALA A 51 32.28 -40.41 -48.68
N THR A 52 32.09 -40.93 -47.46
CA THR A 52 32.88 -42.02 -46.87
C THR A 52 32.12 -43.35 -46.98
N PRO A 53 32.82 -44.48 -47.19
CA PRO A 53 32.20 -45.80 -47.12
C PRO A 53 31.42 -45.99 -45.82
N ASP A 54 30.29 -46.69 -45.88
CA ASP A 54 29.43 -47.03 -44.73
C ASP A 54 28.79 -45.82 -44.01
N THR A 55 28.65 -44.69 -44.71
CA THR A 55 27.93 -43.50 -44.22
C THR A 55 26.74 -43.14 -45.10
N VAL A 56 25.72 -42.53 -44.49
CA VAL A 56 24.46 -42.15 -45.13
C VAL A 56 24.25 -40.66 -44.90
N ARG A 57 24.19 -39.87 -45.98
CA ARG A 57 23.78 -38.48 -45.89
C ARG A 57 22.26 -38.40 -45.77
N ILE A 58 21.79 -37.69 -44.75
CA ILE A 58 20.38 -37.45 -44.49
C ILE A 58 20.14 -35.95 -44.63
N SER A 59 19.16 -35.57 -45.45
CA SER A 59 18.58 -34.23 -45.41
C SER A 59 17.07 -34.32 -45.25
N LEU A 60 16.50 -33.44 -44.44
CA LEU A 60 15.08 -33.37 -44.15
C LEU A 60 14.66 -31.91 -44.10
N HIS A 61 13.72 -31.54 -44.97
CA HIS A 61 13.06 -30.24 -44.95
C HIS A 61 11.57 -30.43 -44.70
N ALA A 62 11.01 -29.69 -43.75
CA ALA A 62 9.58 -29.56 -43.54
C ALA A 62 9.21 -28.08 -43.55
N GLY A 63 8.29 -27.69 -44.45
CA GLY A 63 7.84 -26.30 -44.56
C GLY A 63 7.08 -25.82 -43.31
N LYS A 64 6.42 -26.75 -42.60
CA LYS A 64 5.80 -26.49 -41.29
C LYS A 64 5.91 -27.72 -40.40
N ALA A 65 6.11 -27.50 -39.12
CA ALA A 65 6.11 -28.49 -38.08
C ALA A 65 5.36 -27.97 -36.85
N ASP A 66 4.56 -28.83 -36.25
CA ASP A 66 3.92 -28.61 -34.97
C ASP A 66 4.52 -29.63 -33.98
N ILE A 67 5.10 -29.14 -32.88
CA ILE A 67 5.63 -29.94 -31.78
C ILE A 67 4.91 -29.49 -30.49
N PRO A 68 3.72 -30.04 -30.21
CA PRO A 68 2.85 -29.55 -29.14
C PRO A 68 3.50 -29.57 -27.75
N ALA A 69 4.33 -30.57 -27.47
CA ALA A 69 5.02 -30.73 -26.18
C ALA A 69 5.96 -29.54 -25.87
N LEU A 70 6.52 -28.89 -26.89
CA LEU A 70 7.37 -27.71 -26.75
C LEU A 70 6.60 -26.40 -26.98
N GLY A 71 5.28 -26.48 -27.20
CA GLY A 71 4.44 -25.36 -27.62
C GLY A 71 4.82 -24.75 -28.98
N TRP A 72 5.64 -25.43 -29.77
CA TRP A 72 6.08 -24.95 -31.09
C TRP A 72 5.02 -25.27 -32.14
N ARG A 73 4.63 -24.25 -32.91
CA ARG A 73 3.60 -24.38 -33.94
C ARG A 73 4.03 -23.69 -35.22
N LYS A 74 3.79 -24.35 -36.36
CA LYS A 74 4.09 -23.85 -37.71
C LYS A 74 5.55 -23.40 -37.89
N ILE A 75 6.49 -24.07 -37.24
CA ILE A 75 7.92 -23.79 -37.42
C ILE A 75 8.42 -24.47 -38.70
N ALA A 76 9.36 -23.91 -39.44
CA ALA A 76 10.01 -24.66 -40.52
C ALA A 76 11.22 -25.40 -39.96
N VAL A 77 11.46 -26.62 -40.44
CA VAL A 77 12.55 -27.49 -40.01
C VAL A 77 13.42 -27.82 -41.21
N ALA A 78 14.72 -27.59 -41.11
CA ALA A 78 15.71 -28.18 -42.00
C ALA A 78 16.74 -28.93 -41.14
N LEU A 79 17.04 -30.17 -41.48
CA LEU A 79 18.03 -31.02 -40.82
C LEU A 79 18.92 -31.62 -41.91
N ASP A 80 20.22 -31.51 -41.76
CA ASP A 80 21.21 -32.04 -42.69
C ASP A 80 22.34 -32.70 -41.91
N GLY A 81 22.73 -33.92 -42.25
CA GLY A 81 23.78 -34.62 -41.52
C GLY A 81 24.22 -35.94 -42.15
N SER A 82 25.08 -36.65 -41.43
CA SER A 82 25.57 -37.98 -41.78
C SER A 82 25.29 -38.97 -40.67
N LEU A 83 24.62 -40.07 -41.00
CA LEU A 83 24.43 -41.23 -40.15
C LEU A 83 25.52 -42.27 -40.48
N HIS A 84 26.17 -42.81 -39.47
CA HIS A 84 27.19 -43.82 -39.61
C HIS A 84 27.23 -44.75 -38.39
N ARG A 85 28.03 -45.82 -38.48
CA ARG A 85 28.22 -46.78 -37.41
C ARG A 85 29.68 -46.83 -36.99
N ASP A 86 29.96 -46.76 -35.69
CA ASP A 86 31.34 -46.84 -35.19
C ASP A 86 31.83 -48.28 -34.99
N ALA A 87 33.08 -48.42 -34.54
CA ALA A 87 33.71 -49.71 -34.25
C ALA A 87 33.02 -50.47 -33.10
N GLN A 88 32.29 -49.77 -32.25
CA GLN A 88 31.50 -50.32 -31.15
C GLN A 88 30.06 -50.67 -31.58
N MET A 89 29.77 -50.57 -32.89
CA MET A 89 28.47 -50.87 -33.47
C MET A 89 27.34 -49.91 -33.01
N ARG A 90 27.69 -48.73 -32.49
CA ARG A 90 26.75 -47.65 -32.14
C ARG A 90 26.36 -46.88 -33.38
N TRP A 91 25.11 -46.42 -33.43
CA TRP A 91 24.67 -45.51 -34.49
C TRP A 91 24.95 -44.07 -34.07
N LEU A 92 25.67 -43.33 -34.92
CA LEU A 92 25.98 -41.92 -34.71
C LEU A 92 25.41 -41.10 -35.85
N PHE A 93 24.68 -40.06 -35.51
CA PHE A 93 24.27 -39.03 -36.44
C PHE A 93 24.96 -37.73 -36.05
N ASP A 94 25.64 -37.10 -37.00
CA ASP A 94 26.22 -35.77 -36.85
C ASP A 94 25.65 -34.86 -37.92
N GLY A 95 25.08 -33.73 -37.51
CA GLY A 95 24.42 -32.83 -38.45
C GLY A 95 24.18 -31.43 -37.91
N THR A 96 23.41 -30.69 -38.69
CA THR A 96 22.95 -29.34 -38.37
C THR A 96 21.45 -29.25 -38.51
N ALA A 97 20.80 -28.58 -37.57
CA ALA A 97 19.38 -28.23 -37.62
C ALA A 97 19.22 -26.72 -37.77
N GLN A 98 18.32 -26.31 -38.67
CA GLN A 98 17.91 -24.93 -38.88
C GLN A 98 16.40 -24.83 -38.71
N LEU A 99 15.97 -24.34 -37.55
CA LEU A 99 14.58 -24.09 -37.23
C LEU A 99 14.23 -22.62 -37.44
N SER A 100 13.11 -22.34 -38.12
CA SER A 100 12.62 -20.97 -38.30
C SER A 100 11.22 -20.79 -37.70
N GLY A 101 10.98 -19.64 -37.08
CA GLY A 101 9.74 -19.35 -36.36
C GLY A 101 9.70 -19.88 -34.91
N THR A 102 10.82 -20.40 -34.39
CA THR A 102 10.93 -20.83 -32.99
C THR A 102 11.02 -19.63 -32.03
N PRO A 103 10.43 -19.71 -30.83
CA PRO A 103 10.59 -18.69 -29.81
C PRO A 103 12.07 -18.47 -29.45
N GLY A 104 12.49 -17.21 -29.33
CA GLY A 104 13.87 -16.85 -28.97
C GLY A 104 14.94 -17.26 -29.99
N GLY A 105 14.56 -17.67 -31.21
CA GLY A 105 15.51 -18.17 -32.21
C GLY A 105 16.13 -19.53 -31.85
N ALA A 106 15.39 -20.35 -31.10
CA ALA A 106 15.83 -21.67 -30.67
C ALA A 106 16.16 -22.58 -31.85
N LEU A 107 17.36 -23.18 -31.81
CA LEU A 107 17.88 -24.11 -32.82
C LEU A 107 17.80 -23.58 -34.26
N SER A 108 17.97 -22.26 -34.46
CA SER A 108 17.97 -21.63 -35.79
C SER A 108 19.21 -21.94 -36.61
N ASN A 109 20.30 -22.34 -35.95
CA ASN A 109 21.50 -22.89 -36.57
C ASN A 109 22.26 -23.73 -35.54
N ALA A 110 21.70 -24.88 -35.20
CA ALA A 110 22.26 -25.77 -34.19
C ALA A 110 23.09 -26.89 -34.82
N ALA A 111 24.19 -27.27 -34.18
CA ALA A 111 24.79 -28.58 -34.37
C ALA A 111 23.95 -29.60 -33.59
N VAL A 112 23.66 -30.75 -34.20
CA VAL A 112 22.89 -31.83 -33.60
C VAL A 112 23.66 -33.12 -33.76
N ASP A 113 23.86 -33.81 -32.65
CA ASP A 113 24.40 -35.15 -32.62
C ASP A 113 23.43 -36.10 -31.91
N MET A 114 23.40 -37.34 -32.38
CA MET A 114 22.59 -38.39 -31.77
C MET A 114 23.42 -39.67 -31.73
N ILE A 115 23.40 -40.32 -30.57
CA ILE A 115 24.09 -41.58 -30.33
C ILE A 115 23.06 -42.60 -29.88
N VAL A 116 22.94 -43.71 -30.61
CA VAL A 116 22.15 -44.87 -30.18
C VAL A 116 23.11 -45.97 -29.79
N ASP A 117 23.15 -46.27 -28.50
CA ASP A 117 23.97 -47.33 -27.92
C ASP A 117 23.07 -48.40 -27.30
N ASP A 118 22.85 -49.47 -28.04
CA ASP A 118 22.04 -50.62 -27.61
C ASP A 118 22.70 -51.37 -26.44
N ALA A 119 24.04 -51.38 -26.37
CA ALA A 119 24.77 -52.02 -25.28
C ALA A 119 24.66 -51.21 -23.98
N ALA A 120 24.64 -49.89 -24.08
CA ALA A 120 24.38 -48.98 -22.96
C ALA A 120 22.88 -48.71 -22.73
N ASN A 121 21.98 -49.32 -23.52
CA ASN A 121 20.54 -49.13 -23.44
C ASN A 121 20.12 -47.64 -23.46
N THR A 122 20.81 -46.80 -24.23
CA THR A 122 20.63 -45.35 -24.20
C THR A 122 20.55 -44.76 -25.62
N LEU A 123 19.59 -43.85 -25.80
CA LEU A 123 19.56 -42.89 -26.89
C LEU A 123 19.96 -41.52 -26.34
N GLU A 124 21.06 -40.97 -26.82
CA GLU A 124 21.47 -39.60 -26.53
C GLU A 124 21.13 -38.70 -27.73
N VAL A 125 20.54 -37.54 -27.45
CA VAL A 125 20.30 -36.48 -28.44
C VAL A 125 20.83 -35.19 -27.86
N ASN A 126 21.85 -34.64 -28.52
CA ASN A 126 22.49 -33.41 -28.11
C ASN A 126 22.29 -32.35 -29.19
N ALA A 127 22.09 -31.12 -28.76
CA ALA A 127 21.97 -29.97 -29.64
C ALA A 127 22.72 -28.78 -29.05
N SER A 128 23.48 -28.07 -29.88
CA SER A 128 24.19 -26.86 -29.46
C SER A 128 24.05 -25.71 -30.44
N GLN A 129 23.89 -24.49 -29.92
CA GLN A 129 23.85 -23.26 -30.72
C GLN A 129 24.62 -22.15 -29.99
N GLY A 130 25.75 -21.74 -30.58
CA GLY A 130 26.65 -20.79 -29.94
C GLY A 130 27.20 -21.37 -28.63
N ALA A 131 26.88 -20.73 -27.50
CA ALA A 131 27.29 -21.20 -26.18
C ALA A 131 26.17 -21.96 -25.42
N ALA A 132 25.02 -22.18 -26.04
CA ALA A 132 23.92 -22.94 -25.44
C ALA A 132 24.02 -24.42 -25.85
N SER A 133 23.85 -25.34 -24.91
CA SER A 133 23.72 -26.78 -25.20
C SER A 133 22.53 -27.40 -24.48
N ILE A 134 21.95 -28.41 -25.14
CA ILE A 134 20.89 -29.27 -24.66
C ILE A 134 21.41 -30.69 -24.85
N GLU A 135 21.53 -31.44 -23.78
CA GLU A 135 21.90 -32.85 -23.78
C GLU A 135 20.73 -33.63 -23.22
N THR A 136 20.25 -34.62 -23.96
CA THR A 136 19.11 -35.43 -23.53
C THR A 136 19.43 -36.92 -23.67
N ALA A 137 19.24 -37.67 -22.60
CA ALA A 137 19.44 -39.11 -22.57
C ALA A 137 18.12 -39.83 -22.29
N PHE A 138 17.80 -40.81 -23.12
CA PHE A 138 16.59 -41.61 -23.06
C PHE A 138 16.97 -43.09 -22.90
N PRO A 139 16.58 -43.75 -21.79
CA PRO A 139 16.76 -45.19 -21.67
C PRO A 139 15.87 -45.93 -22.68
N LEU A 140 16.44 -46.84 -23.46
CA LEU A 140 15.72 -47.55 -24.53
C LEU A 140 14.64 -48.50 -23.99
N ASP A 141 14.82 -49.01 -22.76
CA ASP A 141 13.86 -49.86 -22.04
C ASP A 141 12.77 -49.07 -21.29
N GLN A 142 12.99 -47.76 -21.05
CA GLN A 142 12.06 -46.86 -20.36
C GLN A 142 11.76 -45.63 -21.23
N PRO A 143 10.95 -45.78 -22.30
CA PRO A 143 10.71 -44.73 -23.30
C PRO A 143 9.91 -43.52 -22.78
N THR A 144 9.56 -43.53 -21.50
CA THR A 144 8.83 -42.47 -20.79
C THR A 144 9.73 -41.63 -19.90
N HIS A 145 10.97 -42.07 -19.68
CA HIS A 145 11.97 -41.38 -18.87
C HIS A 145 12.93 -40.59 -19.76
N ALA A 146 13.30 -39.39 -19.33
CA ALA A 146 14.34 -38.58 -19.96
C ALA A 146 15.18 -37.86 -18.89
N GLN A 147 16.49 -37.88 -19.08
CA GLN A 147 17.43 -37.03 -18.36
C GLN A 147 17.84 -35.89 -19.27
N ILE A 148 17.78 -34.66 -18.78
CA ILE A 148 17.94 -33.46 -19.57
C ILE A 148 18.95 -32.54 -18.86
N ASN A 149 20.05 -32.22 -19.54
CA ASN A 149 21.03 -31.25 -19.10
C ASN A 149 21.01 -30.04 -20.04
N LEU A 150 20.82 -28.86 -19.47
CA LEU A 150 20.75 -27.59 -20.17
C LEU A 150 21.91 -26.73 -19.70
N ARG A 151 22.71 -26.19 -20.62
CA ARG A 151 23.79 -25.26 -20.29
C ARG A 151 23.64 -23.96 -21.07
N ASN A 152 23.69 -22.83 -20.34
CA ASN A 152 23.64 -21.46 -20.82
C ASN A 152 22.51 -21.25 -21.85
N LEU A 153 21.36 -21.87 -21.57
CA LEU A 153 20.19 -21.86 -22.44
C LEU A 153 19.51 -20.48 -22.34
N PRO A 154 19.30 -19.76 -23.46
CA PRO A 154 18.54 -18.52 -23.43
C PRO A 154 17.10 -18.81 -22.96
N ALA A 155 16.66 -18.13 -21.90
CA ALA A 155 15.35 -18.39 -21.28
C ALA A 155 14.17 -18.20 -22.27
N GLY A 156 14.34 -17.34 -23.28
CA GLY A 156 13.37 -17.15 -24.36
C GLY A 156 13.08 -18.42 -25.20
N TRP A 157 13.96 -19.43 -25.18
CA TRP A 157 13.71 -20.72 -25.84
C TRP A 157 12.61 -21.52 -25.16
N LEU A 158 12.45 -21.36 -23.84
CA LEU A 158 11.40 -22.02 -23.06
C LEU A 158 10.03 -21.37 -23.22
N GLN A 159 9.93 -20.24 -23.93
CA GLN A 159 8.66 -19.51 -24.08
C GLN A 159 7.54 -20.36 -24.68
N GLY A 160 7.88 -21.28 -25.59
CA GLY A 160 6.91 -22.20 -26.17
C GLY A 160 6.35 -23.16 -25.12
N LEU A 161 7.24 -23.80 -24.36
CA LEU A 161 6.89 -24.73 -23.28
C LEU A 161 6.05 -24.03 -22.20
N LEU A 162 6.56 -22.92 -21.65
CA LEU A 162 5.92 -22.20 -20.57
C LEU A 162 4.61 -21.54 -20.99
N GLY A 163 4.50 -21.12 -22.26
CA GLY A 163 3.26 -20.57 -22.81
C GLY A 163 2.06 -21.52 -22.80
N THR A 164 2.28 -22.82 -22.54
CA THR A 164 1.20 -23.80 -22.38
C THR A 164 0.57 -23.79 -21.00
N VAL A 165 1.33 -23.41 -19.97
CA VAL A 165 0.94 -23.47 -18.54
C VAL A 165 0.89 -22.09 -17.88
N TRP A 166 1.53 -21.09 -18.49
CA TRP A 166 1.65 -19.73 -17.95
C TRP A 166 1.61 -18.68 -19.07
N ALA A 167 0.79 -17.65 -18.88
CA ALA A 167 0.61 -16.55 -19.85
C ALA A 167 1.74 -15.50 -19.84
N GLY A 168 2.87 -15.78 -19.18
CA GLY A 168 4.03 -14.91 -19.12
C GLY A 168 4.85 -14.91 -20.41
N ARG A 169 5.43 -13.75 -20.74
CA ARG A 169 6.42 -13.60 -21.80
C ARG A 169 7.80 -13.34 -21.21
N ILE A 170 8.72 -14.25 -21.47
CA ILE A 170 10.14 -14.13 -21.19
C ILE A 170 10.78 -13.29 -22.31
N SER A 171 11.58 -12.30 -21.90
CA SER A 171 12.22 -11.35 -22.80
C SER A 171 13.75 -11.37 -22.69
N ASN A 172 14.29 -11.84 -21.56
CA ASN A 172 15.71 -11.96 -21.34
C ASN A 172 16.03 -13.06 -20.31
N GLY A 173 17.29 -13.46 -20.26
CA GLY A 173 17.86 -14.31 -19.23
C GLY A 173 18.43 -15.61 -19.76
N LYS A 174 19.13 -16.30 -18.89
CA LYS A 174 19.82 -17.57 -19.17
C LYS A 174 19.55 -18.56 -18.05
N LEU A 175 19.61 -19.85 -18.38
CA LEU A 175 19.49 -20.92 -17.39
C LEU A 175 20.44 -22.07 -17.68
N ASP A 176 20.87 -22.68 -16.60
CA ASP A 176 21.48 -24.00 -16.52
C ASP A 176 20.51 -24.91 -15.76
N ALA A 177 20.32 -26.15 -16.19
CA ALA A 177 19.45 -27.08 -15.48
C ALA A 177 19.89 -28.53 -15.66
N GLU A 178 19.70 -29.32 -14.63
CA GLU A 178 19.80 -30.78 -14.68
C GLU A 178 18.49 -31.34 -14.14
N LEU A 179 17.72 -31.99 -15.00
CA LEU A 179 16.36 -32.44 -14.67
C LEU A 179 16.04 -33.81 -15.24
N ALA A 180 15.22 -34.54 -14.48
CA ALA A 180 14.59 -35.77 -14.91
C ALA A 180 13.11 -35.49 -15.26
N LEU A 181 12.60 -36.21 -16.25
CA LEU A 181 11.21 -36.16 -16.68
C LEU A 181 10.68 -37.58 -16.86
N ASP A 182 9.58 -37.87 -16.19
CA ASP A 182 8.79 -39.10 -16.35
C ASP A 182 7.42 -38.75 -16.91
N ALA A 183 7.17 -39.13 -18.16
CA ALA A 183 5.91 -38.86 -18.86
C ALA A 183 4.98 -40.08 -18.84
N THR A 184 3.74 -39.92 -18.38
CA THR A 184 2.72 -40.97 -18.38
C THR A 184 1.51 -40.57 -19.23
N ASP A 185 0.58 -41.50 -19.46
CA ASP A 185 -0.69 -41.18 -20.12
C ASP A 185 -1.57 -40.21 -19.31
N GLN A 186 -1.32 -40.05 -18.00
CA GLN A 186 -2.11 -39.22 -17.09
C GLN A 186 -1.50 -37.85 -16.80
N GLY A 187 -0.23 -37.63 -17.13
CA GLY A 187 0.50 -36.41 -16.79
C GLY A 187 2.01 -36.64 -16.83
N PHE A 188 2.77 -35.82 -16.09
CA PHE A 188 4.21 -35.96 -15.99
C PHE A 188 4.72 -35.64 -14.59
N GLN A 189 5.85 -36.23 -14.24
CA GLN A 189 6.65 -35.87 -13.07
C GLN A 189 7.98 -35.32 -13.53
N SER A 190 8.44 -34.25 -12.89
CA SER A 190 9.74 -33.68 -13.19
C SER A 190 10.39 -33.13 -11.94
N SER A 191 11.68 -33.38 -11.79
CA SER A 191 12.48 -32.87 -10.69
C SER A 191 13.87 -32.52 -11.18
N GLY A 192 14.50 -31.54 -10.56
CA GLY A 192 15.85 -31.16 -10.93
C GLY A 192 16.35 -29.93 -10.19
N ASP A 193 17.59 -29.58 -10.50
CA ASP A 193 18.24 -28.36 -10.06
C ASP A 193 18.30 -27.39 -11.24
N ILE A 194 17.95 -26.13 -11.00
CA ILE A 194 17.99 -25.04 -11.97
C ILE A 194 18.81 -23.89 -11.40
N THR A 195 19.66 -23.29 -12.23
CA THR A 195 20.30 -22.00 -11.97
C THR A 195 19.92 -21.06 -13.08
N PHE A 196 19.60 -19.81 -12.75
CA PHE A 196 19.22 -18.82 -13.73
C PHE A 196 19.84 -17.47 -13.43
N ALA A 197 20.03 -16.69 -14.49
CA ALA A 197 20.65 -15.39 -14.43
C ALA A 197 19.91 -14.37 -15.30
N ASP A 198 19.78 -13.16 -14.79
CA ASP A 198 19.19 -11.99 -15.46
C ASP A 198 17.82 -12.29 -16.12
N ILE A 199 16.99 -13.08 -15.43
CA ILE A 199 15.66 -13.42 -15.93
C ILE A 199 14.80 -12.16 -16.00
N LYS A 200 14.15 -11.98 -17.16
CA LYS A 200 13.16 -10.92 -17.37
C LYS A 200 11.88 -11.47 -17.99
N TYR A 201 10.76 -11.29 -17.29
CA TYR A 201 9.45 -11.70 -17.76
C TYR A 201 8.36 -10.68 -17.43
N ALA A 202 7.25 -10.73 -18.16
CA ALA A 202 6.02 -10.01 -17.83
C ALA A 202 4.79 -10.76 -18.36
N THR A 203 3.67 -10.69 -17.63
CA THR A 203 2.36 -11.16 -18.10
C THR A 203 1.68 -10.11 -18.96
N SER A 204 0.78 -10.53 -19.85
CA SER A 204 0.01 -9.61 -20.72
C SER A 204 -0.88 -8.64 -19.95
N ALA A 205 -1.34 -9.02 -18.75
CA ALA A 205 -2.12 -8.17 -17.86
C ALA A 205 -1.26 -7.11 -17.14
N GLY A 206 0.07 -7.19 -17.20
CA GLY A 206 0.98 -6.25 -16.54
C GLY A 206 0.98 -6.31 -15.01
N ASN A 207 0.27 -7.27 -14.43
CA ASN A 207 0.17 -7.46 -12.99
C ASN A 207 1.26 -8.37 -12.43
N VAL A 208 1.98 -9.12 -13.27
CA VAL A 208 3.05 -10.00 -12.83
C VAL A 208 4.27 -9.79 -13.72
N ALA A 209 5.38 -9.36 -13.13
CA ALA A 209 6.61 -9.08 -13.87
C ALA A 209 7.84 -9.36 -13.00
N GLY A 210 8.95 -9.66 -13.63
CA GLY A 210 10.24 -9.83 -12.98
C GLY A 210 11.36 -9.31 -13.88
N GLN A 211 12.38 -8.71 -13.29
CA GLN A 211 13.53 -8.21 -14.04
C GLN A 211 14.81 -8.33 -13.22
N GLY A 212 15.88 -8.79 -13.87
CA GLY A 212 17.22 -8.85 -13.29
C GLY A 212 17.33 -9.87 -12.15
N LEU A 213 16.49 -10.91 -12.20
CA LEU A 213 16.45 -11.95 -11.17
C LEU A 213 17.53 -12.99 -11.46
N ASP A 214 18.40 -13.21 -10.48
CA ASP A 214 19.37 -14.30 -10.46
C ASP A 214 18.99 -15.27 -9.35
N GLY A 215 19.27 -16.56 -9.52
CA GLY A 215 18.93 -17.52 -8.49
C GLY A 215 19.24 -18.95 -8.85
N HIS A 216 18.94 -19.82 -7.89
CA HIS A 216 18.98 -21.25 -8.07
C HIS A 216 17.83 -21.89 -7.30
N ALA A 217 17.38 -23.05 -7.75
CA ALA A 217 16.34 -23.79 -7.07
C ALA A 217 16.45 -25.29 -7.38
N ARG A 218 16.11 -26.10 -6.40
CA ARG A 218 15.66 -27.46 -6.60
C ARG A 218 14.15 -27.47 -6.66
N PHE A 219 13.59 -28.17 -7.63
CA PHE A 219 12.14 -28.31 -7.76
C PHE A 219 11.73 -29.77 -7.91
N SER A 220 10.49 -30.05 -7.53
CA SER A 220 9.79 -31.31 -7.81
C SER A 220 8.34 -30.97 -8.18
N LEU A 221 7.93 -31.37 -9.38
CA LEU A 221 6.60 -31.15 -9.94
C LEU A 221 5.94 -32.50 -10.21
N ASP A 222 4.80 -32.73 -9.58
CA ASP A 222 3.92 -33.86 -9.88
C ASP A 222 2.61 -33.35 -10.49
N ALA A 223 2.52 -33.45 -11.82
CA ALA A 223 1.31 -33.13 -12.57
C ALA A 223 0.39 -34.35 -12.78
N ASN A 224 0.74 -35.54 -12.25
CA ASN A 224 -0.18 -36.69 -12.19
C ASN A 224 -1.14 -36.56 -10.99
N ALA A 225 -0.69 -35.88 -9.92
CA ALA A 225 -1.49 -35.55 -8.77
C ALA A 225 -2.64 -34.59 -9.13
N HIS A 226 -3.78 -34.75 -8.45
CA HIS A 226 -4.93 -33.85 -8.55
C HIS A 226 -5.29 -33.40 -7.13
N PRO A 227 -4.97 -32.16 -6.72
CA PRO A 227 -4.34 -31.09 -7.51
C PRO A 227 -2.85 -31.35 -7.84
N ALA A 228 -2.34 -30.70 -8.89
CA ALA A 228 -0.92 -30.80 -9.24
C ALA A 228 -0.07 -30.14 -8.15
N GLN A 229 1.06 -30.75 -7.82
CA GLN A 229 1.91 -30.35 -6.68
C GLN A 229 3.28 -29.88 -7.16
N LEU A 230 3.77 -28.80 -6.55
CA LEU A 230 5.08 -28.23 -6.80
C LEU A 230 5.76 -27.92 -5.47
N THR A 231 6.90 -28.56 -5.23
CA THR A 231 7.83 -28.18 -4.17
C THR A 231 9.01 -27.44 -4.79
N LEU A 232 9.40 -26.33 -4.19
CA LEU A 232 10.55 -25.54 -4.59
C LEU A 232 11.37 -25.15 -3.35
N ASN A 233 12.68 -25.37 -3.42
CA ASN A 233 13.65 -24.95 -2.42
C ASN A 233 14.83 -24.28 -3.11
N GLY A 234 15.17 -23.04 -2.76
CA GLY A 234 16.23 -22.33 -3.44
C GLY A 234 16.53 -20.95 -2.88
N GLY A 235 17.25 -20.17 -3.67
CA GLY A 235 17.69 -18.83 -3.33
C GLY A 235 17.52 -17.86 -4.50
N LEU A 236 17.04 -16.66 -4.20
CA LEU A 236 16.92 -15.54 -5.14
C LEU A 236 17.88 -14.42 -4.74
N ARG A 237 18.41 -13.70 -5.72
CA ARG A 237 19.18 -12.48 -5.48
C ARG A 237 19.03 -11.51 -6.64
N GLY A 238 19.12 -10.24 -6.32
CA GLY A 238 19.07 -9.14 -7.27
C GLY A 238 17.71 -8.98 -7.95
N GLY A 239 17.53 -7.82 -8.56
CA GLY A 239 16.36 -7.53 -9.37
C GLY A 239 15.09 -7.25 -8.57
N GLU A 240 13.99 -7.22 -9.31
CA GLU A 240 12.68 -6.86 -8.79
C GLU A 240 11.63 -7.84 -9.31
N LEU A 241 10.64 -8.11 -8.48
CA LEU A 241 9.50 -8.97 -8.77
C LEU A 241 8.22 -8.23 -8.37
N GLN A 242 7.28 -8.14 -9.30
CA GLN A 242 5.98 -7.53 -9.12
C GLN A 242 4.89 -8.61 -9.18
N LEU A 243 4.01 -8.64 -8.17
CA LEU A 243 2.83 -9.51 -8.06
C LEU A 243 1.60 -8.69 -7.63
N GLY A 244 0.79 -8.27 -8.60
CA GLY A 244 -0.33 -7.37 -8.39
C GLY A 244 0.14 -6.02 -7.86
N PRO A 245 -0.36 -5.55 -6.70
CA PRO A 245 0.16 -4.35 -6.05
C PRO A 245 1.52 -4.60 -5.39
N VAL A 246 1.89 -5.85 -5.11
CA VAL A 246 3.12 -6.18 -4.37
C VAL A 246 4.34 -6.01 -5.25
N LEU A 247 5.36 -5.33 -4.73
CA LEU A 247 6.69 -5.18 -5.32
C LEU A 247 7.70 -5.69 -4.30
N ALA A 248 8.50 -6.66 -4.73
CA ALA A 248 9.62 -7.22 -3.98
C ALA A 248 10.93 -6.80 -4.67
N LYS A 249 11.81 -6.12 -3.95
CA LYS A 249 13.15 -5.75 -4.42
C LYS A 249 14.17 -6.62 -3.72
N PHE A 250 14.79 -7.55 -4.44
CA PHE A 250 15.72 -8.49 -3.84
C PHE A 250 17.11 -7.85 -3.67
N PRO A 251 17.79 -8.11 -2.54
CA PRO A 251 19.15 -7.63 -2.31
C PRO A 251 20.18 -8.38 -3.16
N ALA A 252 21.43 -7.92 -3.14
CA ALA A 252 22.52 -8.59 -3.87
C ALA A 252 22.95 -9.92 -3.23
N HIS A 253 22.72 -10.09 -1.92
CA HIS A 253 22.88 -11.39 -1.25
C HIS A 253 21.67 -12.29 -1.50
N GLU A 254 21.86 -13.56 -1.18
CA GLU A 254 20.84 -14.58 -1.36
C GLU A 254 19.72 -14.44 -0.33
N VAL A 255 18.48 -14.49 -0.83
CA VAL A 255 17.25 -14.64 -0.05
C VAL A 255 16.78 -16.07 -0.23
N ALA A 256 16.78 -16.84 0.85
CA ALA A 256 16.32 -18.22 0.82
C ALA A 256 14.79 -18.25 0.68
N VAL A 257 14.28 -19.12 -0.18
CA VAL A 257 12.85 -19.31 -0.42
C VAL A 257 12.56 -20.80 -0.52
N ASP A 258 11.57 -21.23 0.26
CA ASP A 258 11.05 -22.60 0.23
C ASP A 258 9.52 -22.55 0.21
N PHE A 259 8.91 -23.31 -0.69
CA PHE A 259 7.45 -23.42 -0.71
C PHE A 259 6.92 -24.73 -1.27
N ASP A 260 5.76 -25.11 -0.73
CA ASP A 260 4.93 -26.22 -1.23
C ASP A 260 3.61 -25.66 -1.78
N ALA A 261 3.48 -25.70 -3.10
CA ALA A 261 2.35 -25.19 -3.84
C ALA A 261 1.50 -26.32 -4.43
N SER A 262 0.20 -26.09 -4.48
CA SER A 262 -0.75 -26.89 -5.25
C SER A 262 -1.60 -26.01 -6.15
N THR A 263 -1.94 -26.51 -7.33
CA THR A 263 -2.75 -25.78 -8.32
C THR A 263 -3.94 -26.61 -8.75
N GLU A 264 -5.12 -25.99 -8.69
CA GLU A 264 -6.39 -26.59 -9.12
C GLU A 264 -7.26 -25.51 -9.76
N HIS A 265 -7.84 -25.78 -10.94
CA HIS A 265 -8.75 -24.87 -11.63
C HIS A 265 -8.20 -23.42 -11.81
N GLY A 266 -6.88 -23.26 -11.85
CA GLY A 266 -6.19 -21.97 -11.97
C GLY A 266 -5.96 -21.21 -10.66
N GLY A 267 -6.43 -21.72 -9.52
CA GLY A 267 -6.08 -21.20 -8.20
C GLY A 267 -4.74 -21.75 -7.72
N LEU A 268 -4.05 -20.98 -6.87
CA LEU A 268 -2.77 -21.34 -6.27
C LEU A 268 -2.92 -21.41 -4.75
N SER A 269 -2.58 -22.55 -4.17
CA SER A 269 -2.54 -22.75 -2.72
C SER A 269 -1.13 -23.14 -2.29
N ILE A 270 -0.46 -22.23 -1.60
CA ILE A 270 0.84 -22.43 -0.96
C ILE A 270 0.59 -22.84 0.49
N SER A 271 0.88 -24.09 0.80
CA SER A 271 0.62 -24.70 2.12
C SER A 271 1.76 -24.46 3.12
N HIS A 272 2.98 -24.36 2.60
CA HIS A 272 4.19 -23.97 3.31
C HIS A 272 4.89 -22.89 2.49
N LEU A 273 5.26 -21.79 3.13
CA LEU A 273 6.06 -20.70 2.59
C LEU A 273 7.07 -20.32 3.66
N HIS A 274 8.34 -20.45 3.35
CA HIS A 274 9.43 -19.94 4.16
C HIS A 274 10.26 -18.97 3.30
N MET A 275 10.61 -17.84 3.88
CA MET A 275 11.49 -16.86 3.26
C MET A 275 12.43 -16.29 4.32
N ASP A 276 13.71 -16.19 3.97
CA ASP A 276 14.74 -15.59 4.83
C ASP A 276 15.60 -14.61 4.01
N ASP A 277 15.30 -13.32 4.18
CA ASP A 277 16.21 -12.21 3.86
C ASP A 277 16.83 -11.70 5.16
N ALA A 278 18.08 -12.08 5.39
CA ALA A 278 18.84 -11.82 6.61
C ALA A 278 18.85 -10.34 7.06
N ASP A 279 18.68 -9.39 6.14
CA ASP A 279 18.72 -7.96 6.45
C ASP A 279 17.34 -7.35 6.68
N ALA A 280 16.27 -8.01 6.24
CA ALA A 280 14.98 -7.37 6.05
C ALA A 280 13.79 -8.18 6.57
N LEU A 281 13.65 -9.44 6.18
CA LEU A 281 12.41 -10.17 6.43
C LEU A 281 12.66 -11.67 6.51
N ALA A 282 12.32 -12.25 7.65
CA ALA A 282 12.14 -13.69 7.80
C ALA A 282 10.64 -13.97 8.02
N LEU A 283 10.08 -14.97 7.33
CA LEU A 283 8.69 -15.38 7.55
C LEU A 283 8.47 -16.86 7.29
N ASP A 284 7.45 -17.38 7.96
CA ASP A 284 6.88 -18.71 7.79
C ASP A 284 5.36 -18.59 7.66
N GLY A 285 4.75 -19.31 6.72
CA GLY A 285 3.32 -19.18 6.51
C GLY A 285 2.69 -20.00 5.40
N ALA A 286 1.51 -19.56 4.99
CA ALA A 286 0.69 -20.12 3.93
C ALA A 286 -0.12 -19.02 3.23
N LEU A 287 -0.36 -19.20 1.94
CA LEU A 287 -1.04 -18.24 1.08
C LEU A 287 -1.96 -18.98 0.11
N ALA A 288 -3.19 -18.52 -0.04
CA ALA A 288 -4.10 -19.01 -1.07
C ALA A 288 -4.62 -17.86 -1.92
N ILE A 289 -4.56 -18.02 -3.23
CA ILE A 289 -5.00 -17.06 -4.24
C ILE A 289 -5.93 -17.77 -5.22
N ASP A 290 -7.05 -17.13 -5.57
CA ASP A 290 -7.96 -17.68 -6.57
C ASP A 290 -7.45 -17.48 -8.02
N ALA A 291 -8.17 -18.04 -8.99
CA ALA A 291 -7.83 -17.92 -10.41
C ALA A 291 -7.85 -16.48 -10.96
N LYS A 292 -8.39 -15.51 -10.22
CA LYS A 292 -8.39 -14.08 -10.59
C LYS A 292 -7.21 -13.33 -9.99
N GLY A 293 -6.38 -13.98 -9.16
CA GLY A 293 -5.30 -13.32 -8.43
C GLY A 293 -5.75 -12.65 -7.14
N THR A 294 -6.97 -12.95 -6.65
CA THR A 294 -7.46 -12.38 -5.38
C THR A 294 -6.98 -13.23 -4.21
N MET A 295 -6.35 -12.60 -3.22
CA MET A 295 -5.93 -13.26 -2.00
C MET A 295 -7.15 -13.76 -1.21
N GLN A 296 -7.22 -15.08 -1.02
CA GLN A 296 -8.30 -15.75 -0.29
C GLN A 296 -7.92 -15.99 1.18
N LYS A 297 -6.65 -16.29 1.42
CA LYS A 297 -6.10 -16.53 2.75
C LYS A 297 -4.64 -16.13 2.78
N LEU A 298 -4.22 -15.46 3.85
CA LEU A 298 -2.83 -15.23 4.21
C LEU A 298 -2.66 -15.59 5.68
N ARG A 299 -1.76 -16.52 5.96
CA ARG A 299 -1.37 -16.87 7.32
C ARG A 299 0.14 -16.75 7.40
N LEU A 300 0.62 -15.84 8.21
CA LEU A 300 2.04 -15.72 8.59
C LEU A 300 2.14 -16.23 10.01
N ASP A 301 2.56 -17.48 10.18
CA ASP A 301 2.68 -18.14 11.48
C ASP A 301 3.77 -17.47 12.33
N HIS A 302 4.80 -16.93 11.66
CA HIS A 302 5.77 -16.02 12.24
C HIS A 302 6.29 -15.10 11.13
N PHE A 303 6.51 -13.83 11.46
CA PHE A 303 7.34 -12.94 10.66
C PHE A 303 8.24 -12.11 11.58
N GLN A 304 9.43 -11.79 11.09
CA GLN A 304 10.35 -10.82 11.69
C GLN A 304 10.77 -9.83 10.60
N ALA A 305 10.41 -8.57 10.76
CA ALA A 305 10.75 -7.47 9.86
C ALA A 305 11.80 -6.56 10.50
N ARG A 306 12.88 -6.28 9.77
CA ARG A 306 13.95 -5.35 10.15
C ARG A 306 13.93 -4.12 9.26
N PHE A 307 13.68 -2.96 9.85
CA PHE A 307 13.51 -1.70 9.16
C PHE A 307 14.81 -0.87 9.15
N PRO A 308 15.10 -0.14 8.05
CA PRO A 308 14.19 0.23 6.96
C PRO A 308 14.06 -0.81 5.84
N ALA A 309 14.94 -1.80 5.77
CA ALA A 309 15.06 -2.71 4.63
C ALA A 309 13.75 -3.47 4.32
N ALA A 310 13.03 -3.95 5.33
CA ALA A 310 11.74 -4.63 5.14
C ALA A 310 10.70 -3.75 4.42
N TYR A 311 10.62 -2.47 4.81
CA TYR A 311 9.68 -1.52 4.19
C TYR A 311 10.08 -1.21 2.76
N ASP A 312 11.35 -0.86 2.53
CA ASP A 312 11.85 -0.45 1.22
C ASP A 312 11.81 -1.56 0.17
N ARG A 313 12.01 -2.81 0.61
CA ARG A 313 12.06 -3.99 -0.26
C ARG A 313 10.70 -4.66 -0.46
N TYR A 314 9.85 -4.72 0.57
CA TYR A 314 8.63 -5.55 0.55
C TYR A 314 7.37 -4.82 1.03
N GLY A 315 7.49 -3.74 1.82
CA GLY A 315 6.38 -3.13 2.55
C GLY A 315 5.67 -1.94 1.86
N GLN A 316 6.38 -1.16 1.03
CA GLN A 316 5.85 0.07 0.42
C GLN A 316 4.44 -0.08 -0.17
N PRO A 317 4.15 -1.07 -1.03
CA PRO A 317 2.86 -1.13 -1.70
C PRO A 317 1.68 -1.50 -0.79
N TRP A 318 1.95 -2.09 0.38
CA TRP A 318 0.91 -2.45 1.34
C TRP A 318 0.49 -1.25 2.20
N MET A 319 1.41 -0.31 2.46
CA MET A 319 1.21 0.74 3.46
C MET A 319 0.81 2.09 2.87
N ASP A 320 1.08 2.34 1.59
CA ASP A 320 0.73 3.59 0.92
C ASP A 320 -0.78 3.87 0.96
N ASP A 321 -1.62 2.82 0.93
CA ASP A 321 -3.09 2.92 1.04
C ASP A 321 -3.61 2.91 2.48
N LEU A 322 -2.83 2.43 3.46
CA LEU A 322 -3.30 2.17 4.83
C LEU A 322 -3.06 3.33 5.81
N ALA A 323 -1.94 4.05 5.69
CA ALA A 323 -1.53 5.03 6.70
C ALA A 323 -1.11 6.38 6.09
N ALA A 324 0.01 6.40 5.38
CA ALA A 324 0.54 7.55 4.68
C ALA A 324 1.60 7.07 3.67
N PRO A 325 1.74 7.70 2.50
CA PRO A 325 2.77 7.34 1.55
C PRO A 325 4.16 7.72 2.09
N ASN A 326 5.16 6.90 1.75
CA ASN A 326 6.58 7.13 2.06
C ASN A 326 6.85 7.25 3.57
N LEU A 327 6.52 6.20 4.33
CA LEU A 327 6.89 6.12 5.74
C LEU A 327 8.40 5.93 5.89
N VAL A 328 8.96 6.51 6.95
CA VAL A 328 10.31 6.23 7.44
C VAL A 328 10.16 5.39 8.69
N ILE A 329 10.56 4.13 8.58
CA ILE A 329 10.45 3.15 9.67
C ILE A 329 11.85 2.68 10.04
N THR A 330 12.15 2.60 11.33
CA THR A 330 13.40 2.02 11.85
C THR A 330 13.13 1.17 13.07
N GLY A 331 13.91 0.10 13.24
CA GLY A 331 13.74 -0.86 14.32
C GLY A 331 13.28 -2.22 13.83
N GLU A 332 12.65 -3.00 14.70
CA GLU A 332 12.22 -4.36 14.40
C GLU A 332 10.76 -4.57 14.79
N LEU A 333 10.07 -5.44 14.06
CA LEU A 333 8.70 -5.85 14.33
C LEU A 333 8.59 -7.34 14.05
N ASP A 334 8.14 -8.09 15.04
CA ASP A 334 7.82 -9.50 14.90
C ASP A 334 6.34 -9.75 15.19
N GLY A 335 5.83 -10.88 14.71
CA GLY A 335 4.48 -11.31 15.06
C GLY A 335 3.89 -12.36 14.16
N HIS A 336 2.57 -12.48 14.23
CA HIS A 336 1.77 -13.38 13.39
C HIS A 336 0.55 -12.65 12.82
N VAL A 337 0.09 -13.12 11.66
CA VAL A 337 -1.10 -12.58 10.98
C VAL A 337 -1.92 -13.72 10.42
N ASP A 338 -3.22 -13.75 10.73
CA ASP A 338 -4.21 -14.59 10.04
C ASP A 338 -5.27 -13.70 9.39
N TYR A 339 -5.32 -13.74 8.07
CA TYR A 339 -6.19 -12.93 7.22
C TYR A 339 -6.95 -13.82 6.24
N THR A 340 -8.23 -13.53 6.06
CA THR A 340 -9.07 -14.15 5.02
C THR A 340 -9.64 -13.07 4.10
N ALA A 341 -10.16 -13.49 2.94
CA ALA A 341 -10.75 -12.59 1.95
C ALA A 341 -11.74 -11.55 2.52
N GLU A 342 -12.42 -11.89 3.61
CA GLU A 342 -13.42 -11.01 4.23
C GLU A 342 -12.81 -10.04 5.23
N ASN A 343 -11.96 -10.51 6.16
CA ASN A 343 -11.44 -9.72 7.28
C ASN A 343 -10.18 -10.34 7.89
N VAL A 344 -9.46 -9.55 8.70
CA VAL A 344 -8.44 -10.06 9.62
C VAL A 344 -9.08 -10.95 10.71
N ARG A 345 -8.48 -12.11 11.00
CA ARG A 345 -8.97 -13.11 11.97
C ARG A 345 -8.22 -13.02 13.29
N SER A 346 -6.91 -12.81 13.23
CA SER A 346 -6.06 -12.53 14.38
C SER A 346 -4.76 -11.87 13.92
N PHE A 347 -4.12 -11.15 14.83
CA PHE A 347 -2.73 -10.74 14.68
C PHE A 347 -2.11 -10.62 16.07
N ASP A 348 -0.81 -10.81 16.13
CA ASP A 348 0.02 -10.32 17.21
C ASP A 348 1.19 -9.55 16.61
N MET A 349 1.62 -8.52 17.34
CA MET A 349 2.69 -7.62 16.93
C MET A 349 3.52 -7.32 18.17
N HIS A 350 4.81 -7.61 18.11
CA HIS A 350 5.78 -7.33 19.15
C HIS A 350 6.95 -6.51 18.58
N THR A 351 7.48 -5.62 19.41
CA THR A 351 8.67 -4.83 19.09
C THR A 351 9.37 -4.41 20.38
N ASP A 352 10.70 -4.44 20.37
CA ASP A 352 11.52 -3.85 21.44
C ASP A 352 11.87 -2.38 21.18
N GLY A 353 11.56 -1.87 19.99
CA GLY A 353 11.91 -0.54 19.56
C GLY A 353 11.57 -0.33 18.10
N LEU A 354 10.49 0.40 17.85
CA LEU A 354 10.06 0.80 16.52
C LEU A 354 9.82 2.32 16.49
N ASP A 355 10.46 2.99 15.54
CA ASP A 355 10.16 4.38 15.19
C ASP A 355 9.45 4.40 13.84
N VAL A 356 8.35 5.14 13.76
CA VAL A 356 7.57 5.33 12.54
C VAL A 356 7.37 6.82 12.33
N ALA A 357 7.70 7.34 11.16
CA ALA A 357 7.42 8.72 10.79
C ALA A 357 6.83 8.77 9.38
N ASP A 358 5.94 9.73 9.13
CA ASP A 358 5.60 10.07 7.75
C ASP A 358 6.68 10.95 7.11
N SER A 359 6.68 11.02 5.78
CA SER A 359 7.62 11.85 5.02
C SER A 359 7.54 13.35 5.35
N THR A 360 6.41 13.82 5.92
CA THR A 360 6.22 15.24 6.29
C THR A 360 6.64 15.57 7.72
N GLY A 361 6.91 14.57 8.56
CA GLY A 361 7.16 14.72 9.99
C GLY A 361 5.93 15.16 10.80
N GLN A 362 4.74 15.18 10.21
CA GLN A 362 3.48 15.51 10.89
C GLN A 362 2.94 14.31 11.67
N LEU A 363 3.29 13.08 11.31
CA LEU A 363 2.93 11.88 12.03
C LEU A 363 4.22 11.19 12.45
N LYS A 364 4.41 11.03 13.75
CA LYS A 364 5.57 10.33 14.30
C LYS A 364 5.18 9.52 15.51
N ALA A 365 5.56 8.26 15.55
CA ALA A 365 5.62 7.46 16.76
C ALA A 365 7.09 7.12 17.03
N SER A 366 7.54 7.32 18.26
CA SER A 366 8.94 7.10 18.62
C SER A 366 9.08 6.17 19.81
N GLY A 367 10.04 5.24 19.69
CA GLY A 367 10.35 4.21 20.66
C GLY A 367 9.13 3.39 21.04
N LEU A 368 8.32 2.97 20.06
CA LEU A 368 7.26 1.99 20.30
C LEU A 368 7.92 0.69 20.81
N HIS A 369 7.42 0.17 21.92
CA HIS A 369 7.90 -1.09 22.50
C HIS A 369 6.79 -1.81 23.25
N GLY A 370 6.82 -3.14 23.24
CA GLY A 370 5.81 -4.00 23.83
C GLY A 370 5.07 -4.83 22.78
N GLU A 371 3.81 -5.13 23.06
CA GLU A 371 3.03 -6.13 22.32
C GLU A 371 1.55 -5.72 22.20
N LEU A 372 0.94 -6.04 21.06
CA LEU A 372 -0.50 -6.07 20.85
C LEU A 372 -0.90 -7.44 20.32
N ASP A 373 -1.77 -8.16 21.04
CA ASP A 373 -2.34 -9.44 20.59
C ASP A 373 -3.87 -9.32 20.47
N TRP A 374 -4.41 -9.62 19.28
CA TRP A 374 -5.82 -9.57 18.98
C TRP A 374 -6.33 -10.82 18.26
N SER A 375 -7.53 -11.28 18.64
CA SER A 375 -8.27 -12.33 17.92
C SER A 375 -9.74 -11.96 17.78
N ALA A 376 -10.32 -12.30 16.62
CA ALA A 376 -11.74 -12.16 16.34
C ALA A 376 -12.61 -13.11 17.19
N GLN A 377 -12.06 -14.24 17.63
CA GLN A 377 -12.83 -15.32 18.26
C GLN A 377 -12.30 -15.72 19.64
N SER A 378 -10.99 -15.65 19.85
CA SER A 378 -10.35 -16.09 21.09
C SER A 378 -10.14 -14.93 22.05
N GLU A 379 -10.19 -15.22 23.34
CA GLU A 379 -9.66 -14.30 24.35
C GLU A 379 -8.13 -14.41 24.36
N LYS A 380 -7.45 -13.28 24.50
CA LYS A 380 -5.99 -13.23 24.62
C LYS A 380 -5.59 -12.63 25.97
N PRO A 381 -4.40 -12.99 26.50
CA PRO A 381 -3.84 -12.33 27.67
C PRO A 381 -3.74 -10.81 27.50
N ALA A 382 -3.59 -10.09 28.61
CA ALA A 382 -3.35 -8.67 28.52
C ALA A 382 -1.92 -8.40 28.07
N THR A 383 -1.75 -7.56 27.05
CA THR A 383 -0.44 -7.11 26.56
C THR A 383 -0.22 -5.64 26.89
N THR A 384 1.02 -5.19 26.74
CA THR A 384 1.41 -3.81 27.08
C THR A 384 2.06 -3.16 25.87
N LEU A 385 1.64 -1.95 25.51
CA LEU A 385 2.28 -1.14 24.48
C LEU A 385 2.68 0.20 25.08
N ALA A 386 3.93 0.58 24.91
CA ALA A 386 4.49 1.83 25.36
C ALA A 386 5.20 2.57 24.24
N TRP A 387 5.37 3.89 24.42
CA TRP A 387 6.07 4.77 23.50
C TRP A 387 6.79 5.88 24.26
N ASN A 388 7.80 6.46 23.62
CA ASN A 388 8.50 7.63 24.14
C ASN A 388 7.81 8.93 23.74
N GLN A 389 7.28 9.00 22.52
CA GLN A 389 6.60 10.19 22.01
C GLN A 389 5.69 9.86 20.84
N LEU A 390 4.52 10.49 20.79
CA LEU A 390 3.68 10.53 19.60
C LEU A 390 3.52 11.99 19.15
N ILE A 391 3.74 12.26 17.87
CA ILE A 391 3.43 13.53 17.22
C ILE A 391 2.29 13.30 16.24
N MET A 392 1.26 14.12 16.37
CA MET A 392 0.18 14.26 15.40
C MET A 392 -0.02 15.74 15.09
N ARG A 393 0.62 16.20 14.01
CA ARG A 393 0.70 17.59 13.56
C ARG A 393 1.31 18.48 14.64
N GLN A 394 0.50 19.36 15.24
CA GLN A 394 0.90 20.26 16.32
C GLN A 394 0.66 19.65 17.72
N ILE A 395 0.09 18.44 17.77
CA ILE A 395 -0.20 17.71 19.01
C ILE A 395 1.02 16.83 19.31
N THR A 396 1.74 17.15 20.38
CA THR A 396 2.81 16.31 20.90
C THR A 396 2.35 15.65 22.19
N MET A 397 2.35 14.32 22.19
CA MET A 397 2.02 13.47 23.31
C MET A 397 3.31 12.85 23.83
N GLY A 398 3.58 13.03 25.13
CA GLY A 398 4.78 12.48 25.77
C GLY A 398 4.73 10.96 25.96
N ALA A 399 5.73 10.44 26.65
CA ALA A 399 5.86 9.03 26.95
C ALA A 399 4.65 8.52 27.73
N ALA A 400 4.13 7.37 27.33
CA ALA A 400 3.07 6.70 28.06
C ALA A 400 3.09 5.19 27.79
N GLN A 401 2.39 4.46 28.65
CA GLN A 401 2.25 3.00 28.60
C GLN A 401 0.77 2.65 28.71
N SER A 402 0.34 1.74 27.85
CA SER A 402 -1.05 1.29 27.73
C SER A 402 -1.13 -0.22 27.88
N HIS A 403 -2.22 -0.70 28.49
CA HIS A 403 -2.47 -2.13 28.69
C HIS A 403 -3.71 -2.52 27.89
N TRP A 404 -3.59 -3.54 27.06
CA TRP A 404 -4.63 -3.98 26.12
C TRP A 404 -5.02 -5.42 26.40
N ARG A 405 -6.25 -5.80 26.10
CA ARG A 405 -6.69 -7.20 26.14
C ARG A 405 -7.66 -7.47 25.00
N SER A 406 -7.48 -8.59 24.32
CA SER A 406 -8.46 -9.07 23.35
C SER A 406 -9.54 -9.89 24.02
N HIS A 407 -10.80 -9.50 23.81
CA HIS A 407 -11.97 -10.25 24.28
C HIS A 407 -13.15 -10.02 23.32
N GLY A 408 -13.77 -11.12 22.87
CA GLY A 408 -14.95 -11.06 22.00
C GLY A 408 -14.74 -10.25 20.71
N GLY A 409 -13.57 -10.38 20.08
CA GLY A 409 -13.23 -9.62 18.86
C GLY A 409 -12.91 -8.14 19.07
N THR A 410 -12.88 -7.66 20.32
CA THR A 410 -12.52 -6.28 20.68
C THR A 410 -11.14 -6.27 21.35
N LEU A 411 -10.26 -5.35 20.94
CA LEU A 411 -9.05 -4.97 21.66
C LEU A 411 -9.38 -3.79 22.57
N SER A 412 -9.39 -4.01 23.89
CA SER A 412 -9.85 -3.03 24.87
C SER A 412 -8.72 -2.58 25.79
N LEU A 413 -8.64 -1.27 26.03
CA LEU A 413 -7.77 -0.68 27.04
C LEU A 413 -8.22 -1.11 28.44
N GLN A 414 -7.30 -1.68 29.23
CA GLN A 414 -7.60 -2.24 30.55
C GLN A 414 -7.50 -1.23 31.69
N SER A 415 -6.71 -0.18 31.53
CA SER A 415 -6.48 0.86 32.53
C SER A 415 -6.49 2.25 31.89
N PRO A 416 -7.06 3.28 32.53
CA PRO A 416 -7.06 4.63 31.96
C PRO A 416 -5.66 5.10 31.56
N LEU A 417 -5.52 5.57 30.32
CA LEU A 417 -4.27 6.06 29.77
C LEU A 417 -4.21 7.58 29.92
N ALA A 418 -3.29 8.07 30.74
CA ALA A 418 -3.05 9.51 30.93
C ALA A 418 -1.88 9.97 30.04
N VAL A 419 -2.12 11.01 29.25
CA VAL A 419 -1.15 11.60 28.33
C VAL A 419 -1.06 13.10 28.59
N GLY A 420 0.16 13.59 28.79
CA GLY A 420 0.41 15.03 28.93
C GLY A 420 0.17 15.75 27.60
N LEU A 421 -0.60 16.84 27.63
CA LEU A 421 -0.95 17.60 26.44
C LEU A 421 -1.09 19.09 26.77
N TRP A 422 -0.32 19.95 26.10
CA TRP A 422 -0.30 21.42 26.29
C TRP A 422 -0.31 21.83 27.78
N LYS A 423 0.65 21.34 28.56
CA LYS A 423 0.80 21.53 30.02
C LYS A 423 -0.34 20.98 30.90
N GLY A 424 -1.42 20.47 30.32
CA GLY A 424 -2.47 19.73 31.00
C GLY A 424 -2.36 18.23 30.75
N GLN A 425 -3.47 17.52 30.95
CA GLN A 425 -3.55 16.08 30.78
C GLN A 425 -4.84 15.69 30.08
N VAL A 426 -4.75 14.76 29.13
CA VAL A 426 -5.88 14.01 28.60
C VAL A 426 -5.80 12.58 29.14
N ARG A 427 -6.89 12.09 29.70
CA ARG A 427 -7.01 10.73 30.21
C ARG A 427 -8.07 9.97 29.43
N PHE A 428 -7.64 9.00 28.63
CA PHE A 428 -8.52 8.06 27.95
C PHE A 428 -9.02 7.05 28.97
N THR A 429 -10.32 7.05 29.24
CA THR A 429 -10.96 6.15 30.21
C THR A 429 -11.47 4.88 29.56
N LYS A 430 -11.70 4.90 28.24
CA LYS A 430 -12.08 3.74 27.42
C LYS A 430 -11.48 3.88 26.03
N MET A 431 -10.94 2.80 25.50
CA MET A 431 -10.61 2.64 24.08
C MET A 431 -10.91 1.20 23.69
N ASP A 432 -11.93 1.00 22.87
CA ASP A 432 -12.31 -0.29 22.30
C ASP A 432 -12.09 -0.23 20.78
N TRP A 433 -11.21 -1.07 20.27
CA TRP A 433 -10.97 -1.23 18.84
C TRP A 433 -11.45 -2.60 18.36
N ARG A 434 -12.20 -2.62 17.25
CA ARG A 434 -12.79 -3.84 16.66
C ARG A 434 -12.29 -4.01 15.22
N PRO A 435 -11.08 -4.56 15.00
CA PRO A 435 -10.44 -4.66 13.68
C PRO A 435 -11.34 -5.24 12.57
N ALA A 436 -12.10 -6.30 12.87
CA ALA A 436 -13.01 -6.95 11.92
C ALA A 436 -14.39 -6.29 11.80
N ALA A 437 -14.70 -5.24 12.57
CA ALA A 437 -15.99 -4.55 12.47
C ALA A 437 -16.00 -3.53 11.31
N PRO A 438 -17.19 -3.19 10.76
CA PRO A 438 -17.34 -2.09 9.81
C PRO A 438 -16.78 -0.77 10.37
N LYS A 439 -16.26 0.11 9.51
CA LYS A 439 -15.63 1.38 9.92
C LYS A 439 -16.48 2.18 10.92
N ALA A 440 -17.80 2.18 10.77
CA ALA A 440 -18.71 2.96 11.62
C ALA A 440 -18.78 2.52 13.09
N THR A 441 -18.43 1.26 13.39
CA THR A 441 -18.46 0.70 14.76
C THR A 441 -17.09 0.19 15.21
N ARG A 442 -16.04 0.52 14.45
CA ARG A 442 -14.69 0.01 14.62
C ARG A 442 -13.97 0.57 15.84
N LEU A 443 -14.33 1.76 16.29
CA LEU A 443 -13.65 2.47 17.36
C LEU A 443 -14.66 3.12 18.31
N ASP A 444 -14.47 2.92 19.61
CA ASP A 444 -15.21 3.60 20.68
C ASP A 444 -14.22 4.13 21.72
N VAL A 445 -14.27 5.44 21.99
CA VAL A 445 -13.30 6.15 22.83
C VAL A 445 -14.03 7.07 23.80
N ALA A 446 -13.65 6.99 25.06
CA ALA A 446 -14.04 7.95 26.10
C ALA A 446 -12.78 8.59 26.70
N ALA A 447 -12.82 9.90 26.91
CA ALA A 447 -11.67 10.67 27.38
C ALA A 447 -12.09 11.84 28.28
N THR A 448 -11.21 12.24 29.18
CA THR A 448 -11.36 13.44 30.00
C THR A 448 -10.15 14.34 29.79
N ALA A 449 -10.38 15.63 29.57
CA ALA A 449 -9.35 16.65 29.46
C ALA A 449 -9.36 17.49 30.73
N GLY A 450 -8.19 17.72 31.33
CA GLY A 450 -8.03 18.50 32.55
C GLY A 450 -6.85 19.45 32.46
N GLY A 451 -7.10 20.72 32.75
CA GLY A 451 -6.07 21.74 32.90
C GLY A 451 -5.26 22.03 31.64
N ILE A 452 -5.84 21.88 30.45
CA ILE A 452 -5.17 22.21 29.18
C ILE A 452 -4.92 23.72 29.15
N ASP A 453 -3.67 24.15 29.01
CA ASP A 453 -3.29 25.57 29.00
C ASP A 453 -3.69 26.22 27.68
N MET A 454 -4.61 27.18 27.73
CA MET A 454 -5.11 27.85 26.52
C MET A 454 -4.03 28.64 25.79
N ALA A 455 -3.06 29.20 26.53
CA ALA A 455 -1.96 29.92 25.92
C ALA A 455 -1.09 28.99 25.06
N ALA A 456 -0.72 27.82 25.59
CA ALA A 456 0.03 26.80 24.86
C ALA A 456 -0.78 26.22 23.67
N LEU A 457 -2.06 25.93 23.86
CA LEU A 457 -2.94 25.43 22.80
C LEU A 457 -3.04 26.41 21.63
N ASN A 458 -3.37 27.68 21.92
CA ASN A 458 -3.51 28.70 20.88
C ASN A 458 -2.20 28.94 20.14
N GLN A 459 -1.08 28.98 20.85
CA GLN A 459 0.23 29.11 20.23
C GLN A 459 0.53 27.95 19.27
N ALA A 460 0.20 26.71 19.64
CA ALA A 460 0.37 25.54 18.79
C ALA A 460 -0.53 25.58 17.53
N LEU A 461 -1.72 26.17 17.65
CA LEU A 461 -2.66 26.34 16.53
C LEU A 461 -2.39 27.60 15.69
N GLY A 462 -1.39 28.41 16.03
CA GLY A 462 -1.11 29.69 15.37
C GLY A 462 -2.15 30.79 15.67
N TRP A 463 -2.96 30.61 16.71
CA TRP A 463 -3.92 31.59 17.22
C TRP A 463 -3.26 32.52 18.24
N LEU A 464 -3.92 33.66 18.54
CA LEU A 464 -3.43 34.59 19.55
C LEU A 464 -3.48 33.92 20.94
N PRO A 465 -2.34 33.80 21.66
CA PRO A 465 -2.33 33.21 22.99
C PRO A 465 -3.12 34.05 23.99
N PHE A 466 -3.90 33.39 24.85
CA PHE A 466 -4.59 34.04 25.97
C PHE A 466 -4.60 33.13 27.20
N PRO A 467 -4.62 33.70 28.42
CA PRO A 467 -4.63 32.91 29.64
C PRO A 467 -5.99 32.22 29.85
N GLY A 468 -5.95 30.97 30.28
CA GLY A 468 -7.15 30.19 30.58
C GLY A 468 -6.86 28.70 30.62
N THR A 469 -7.87 27.93 31.01
CA THR A 469 -7.78 26.46 31.07
C THR A 469 -8.95 25.81 30.35
N LEU A 470 -8.68 24.80 29.53
CA LEU A 470 -9.70 23.94 28.95
C LEU A 470 -9.82 22.63 29.75
N ASN A 471 -11.06 22.26 30.04
CA ASN A 471 -11.43 21.03 30.74
C ASN A 471 -12.63 20.41 30.01
N GLY A 472 -12.87 19.11 30.18
CA GLY A 472 -14.09 18.50 29.65
C GLY A 472 -14.06 16.98 29.65
N ALA A 473 -15.16 16.39 29.23
CA ALA A 473 -15.30 14.95 29.12
C ALA A 473 -16.00 14.60 27.81
N ILE A 474 -15.41 13.65 27.09
CA ILE A 474 -15.98 13.00 25.92
C ILE A 474 -16.39 11.60 26.37
N SER A 475 -17.69 11.33 26.37
CA SER A 475 -18.27 10.06 26.82
C SER A 475 -18.22 8.98 25.74
N ALA A 476 -18.31 9.38 24.47
CA ALA A 476 -18.22 8.50 23.32
C ALA A 476 -17.74 9.25 22.08
N LEU A 477 -17.14 8.50 21.15
CA LEU A 477 -16.82 8.96 19.81
C LEU A 477 -17.57 8.09 18.80
N GLN A 478 -18.38 8.72 17.97
CA GLN A 478 -19.14 8.06 16.90
C GLN A 478 -18.48 8.35 15.56
N TRP A 479 -18.17 7.29 14.81
CA TRP A 479 -17.58 7.40 13.49
C TRP A 479 -18.62 7.04 12.43
N THR A 480 -18.93 7.97 11.52
CA THR A 480 -19.81 7.71 10.37
C THR A 480 -19.18 8.25 9.09
N GLY A 481 -18.75 7.35 8.20
CA GLY A 481 -18.08 7.73 6.95
C GLY A 481 -16.73 8.43 7.22
N ASP A 482 -16.65 9.72 6.97
CA ASP A 482 -15.48 10.57 7.21
C ASP A 482 -15.62 11.50 8.43
N ARG A 483 -16.77 11.46 9.11
CA ARG A 483 -17.15 12.33 10.21
C ARG A 483 -17.03 11.61 11.55
N TYR A 484 -16.35 12.26 12.48
CA TYR A 484 -16.28 11.91 13.89
C TYR A 484 -17.17 12.88 14.67
N ALA A 485 -18.14 12.37 15.41
CA ALA A 485 -18.93 13.15 16.35
C ALA A 485 -18.53 12.75 17.78
N LEU A 486 -18.22 13.74 18.59
CA LEU A 486 -17.83 13.55 19.98
C LEU A 486 -19.02 13.89 20.87
N ASP A 487 -19.40 12.97 21.74
CA ASP A 487 -20.48 13.15 22.70
C ASP A 487 -19.90 13.67 24.02
N GLY A 488 -20.19 14.93 24.33
CA GLY A 488 -19.73 15.60 25.54
C GLY A 488 -19.34 17.05 25.31
N ASP A 489 -19.00 17.72 26.40
CA ASP A 489 -18.78 19.16 26.43
C ASP A 489 -17.33 19.48 26.83
N LEU A 490 -16.77 20.51 26.18
CA LEU A 490 -15.50 21.11 26.56
C LEU A 490 -15.76 22.50 27.15
N THR A 491 -15.30 22.75 28.37
CA THR A 491 -15.42 24.03 29.06
C THR A 491 -14.07 24.74 29.11
N ILE A 492 -14.02 25.94 28.56
CA ILE A 492 -12.91 26.87 28.66
C ILE A 492 -13.23 27.86 29.79
N ASN A 493 -12.35 27.91 30.80
CA ASN A 493 -12.36 28.96 31.80
C ASN A 493 -11.32 30.01 31.40
N ALA A 494 -11.77 31.18 30.98
CA ALA A 494 -10.91 32.28 30.56
C ALA A 494 -11.61 33.60 30.84
N PHE A 495 -10.82 34.67 31.02
CA PHE A 495 -11.35 36.03 31.23
C PHE A 495 -12.41 36.12 32.33
N GLY A 496 -12.26 35.37 33.43
CA GLY A 496 -13.19 35.40 34.57
C GLY A 496 -14.60 34.83 34.31
N GLY A 497 -14.84 34.20 33.15
CA GLY A 497 -16.08 33.52 32.81
C GLY A 497 -15.84 32.17 32.16
N THR A 498 -16.87 31.61 31.51
CA THR A 498 -16.83 30.27 30.93
C THR A 498 -17.34 30.26 29.49
N ALA A 499 -16.66 29.53 28.62
CA ALA A 499 -17.15 29.15 27.29
C ALA A 499 -17.35 27.63 27.25
N VAL A 500 -18.57 27.17 26.98
CA VAL A 500 -18.90 25.75 26.84
C VAL A 500 -19.02 25.44 25.36
N LEU A 501 -18.28 24.44 24.89
CA LEU A 501 -18.33 23.93 23.53
C LEU A 501 -19.03 22.58 23.54
N ASP A 502 -20.05 22.44 22.70
CA ASP A 502 -20.81 21.19 22.54
C ASP A 502 -21.00 20.84 21.04
N ARG A 503 -21.65 19.71 20.77
CA ARG A 503 -21.88 19.17 19.41
C ARG A 503 -20.61 19.11 18.55
N LEU A 504 -19.51 18.71 19.19
CA LEU A 504 -18.19 18.68 18.58
C LEU A 504 -18.14 17.66 17.45
N THR A 505 -17.73 18.10 16.27
CA THR A 505 -17.51 17.21 15.13
C THR A 505 -16.21 17.50 14.42
N LEU A 506 -15.61 16.46 13.84
CA LEU A 506 -14.33 16.52 13.16
C LEU A 506 -14.41 15.70 11.87
N ARG A 507 -13.92 16.22 10.76
CA ARG A 507 -13.84 15.51 9.47
C ARG A 507 -12.43 15.62 8.92
N GLY A 508 -11.90 14.49 8.46
CA GLY A 508 -10.56 14.40 7.90
C GLY A 508 -9.46 14.96 8.82
N PRO A 509 -9.30 14.49 10.07
CA PRO A 509 -8.30 15.01 11.01
C PRO A 509 -6.86 14.98 10.46
N LEU A 510 -6.57 13.99 9.62
CA LEU A 510 -5.28 13.79 8.96
C LEU A 510 -5.20 14.42 7.56
N SER A 511 -6.26 15.07 7.08
CA SER A 511 -6.25 15.74 5.77
C SER A 511 -5.47 17.06 5.83
N SER A 512 -5.07 17.58 4.67
CA SER A 512 -4.42 18.90 4.59
C SER A 512 -5.32 20.03 5.09
N SER A 513 -6.65 19.86 5.06
CA SER A 513 -7.64 20.84 5.49
C SER A 513 -8.72 20.18 6.36
N PRO A 514 -8.44 19.92 7.65
CA PRO A 514 -9.42 19.31 8.54
C PRO A 514 -10.59 20.27 8.76
N MET A 515 -11.80 19.72 8.87
CA MET A 515 -12.99 20.48 9.20
C MET A 515 -13.43 20.17 10.63
N MET A 516 -13.69 21.20 11.43
CA MET A 516 -14.19 21.08 12.81
C MET A 516 -15.52 21.83 12.93
N GLY A 517 -16.50 21.22 13.59
CA GLY A 517 -17.79 21.83 13.92
C GLY A 517 -18.02 21.89 15.42
N ALA A 518 -18.64 22.95 15.92
CA ALA A 518 -19.04 23.10 17.33
C ALA A 518 -20.17 24.13 17.50
N ASP A 519 -20.85 24.09 18.64
CA ASP A 519 -21.57 25.24 19.17
C ASP A 519 -20.85 25.75 20.42
N VAL A 520 -20.92 27.06 20.66
CA VAL A 520 -20.24 27.70 21.80
C VAL A 520 -21.24 28.54 22.59
N THR A 521 -21.35 28.31 23.89
CA THR A 521 -22.09 29.17 24.82
C THR A 521 -21.13 29.93 25.73
N LEU A 522 -21.20 31.25 25.72
CA LEU A 522 -20.40 32.15 26.56
C LEU A 522 -21.22 32.63 27.74
N ARG A 523 -20.64 32.57 28.95
CA ARG A 523 -21.27 33.04 30.18
C ARG A 523 -20.33 33.91 30.99
N GLN A 524 -20.82 35.10 31.35
CA GLN A 524 -20.19 36.04 32.29
C GLN A 524 -18.71 36.36 31.98
N ILE A 525 -18.35 36.39 30.69
CA ILE A 525 -17.00 36.75 30.24
C ILE A 525 -16.70 38.19 30.66
N ASP A 526 -15.61 38.41 31.39
CA ASP A 526 -15.17 39.74 31.80
C ASP A 526 -14.57 40.47 30.60
N LEU A 527 -15.22 41.58 30.20
CA LEU A 527 -14.78 42.36 29.05
C LEU A 527 -13.45 43.08 29.30
N ALA A 528 -13.07 43.33 30.56
CA ALA A 528 -11.82 44.05 30.86
C ALA A 528 -10.57 43.27 30.45
N PRO A 529 -10.31 42.05 30.96
CA PRO A 529 -9.15 41.25 30.54
C PRO A 529 -9.27 40.78 29.08
N LEU A 530 -10.49 40.60 28.56
CA LEU A 530 -10.70 40.26 27.15
C LEU A 530 -10.23 41.39 26.24
N ALA A 531 -10.73 42.61 26.44
CA ALA A 531 -10.42 43.76 25.60
C ALA A 531 -8.94 44.16 25.70
N ASP A 532 -8.32 43.97 26.88
CA ASP A 532 -6.89 44.16 27.09
C ASP A 532 -6.04 43.16 26.29
N THR A 533 -6.36 41.86 26.36
CA THR A 533 -5.62 40.80 25.65
C THR A 533 -5.61 41.00 24.12
N PHE A 534 -6.70 41.52 23.56
CA PHE A 534 -6.82 41.81 22.13
C PHE A 534 -6.52 43.27 21.77
N ASN A 535 -5.97 44.08 22.70
CA ASN A 535 -5.60 45.48 22.52
C ASN A 535 -6.72 46.36 21.93
N PHE A 536 -7.96 46.01 22.23
CA PHE A 536 -9.13 46.62 21.61
C PHE A 536 -9.46 48.00 22.20
N GLY A 537 -8.82 48.36 23.32
CA GLY A 537 -9.13 49.51 24.16
C GLY A 537 -9.97 49.09 25.36
N ALA A 538 -9.94 49.86 26.45
CA ALA A 538 -10.63 49.48 27.68
C ALA A 538 -12.15 49.36 27.48
N ILE A 539 -12.70 48.20 27.84
CA ILE A 539 -14.12 47.88 27.92
C ILE A 539 -14.33 47.12 29.24
N THR A 540 -15.36 47.43 30.01
CA THR A 540 -15.70 46.73 31.26
C THR A 540 -17.14 46.27 31.20
N GLY A 541 -17.50 45.21 31.94
CA GLY A 541 -18.83 44.62 31.94
C GLY A 541 -18.76 43.09 31.81
N ARG A 542 -19.93 42.44 31.85
CA ARG A 542 -20.07 40.98 31.67
C ARG A 542 -20.76 40.69 30.35
N LEU A 543 -20.16 39.79 29.57
CA LEU A 543 -20.66 39.36 28.27
C LEU A 543 -21.19 37.93 28.37
N ASP A 544 -22.41 37.74 27.87
CA ASP A 544 -23.01 36.44 27.60
C ASP A 544 -23.25 36.31 26.09
N GLY A 545 -23.35 35.09 25.57
CA GLY A 545 -23.60 34.91 24.15
C GLY A 545 -23.59 33.47 23.66
N THR A 546 -23.88 33.29 22.38
CA THR A 546 -23.81 32.01 21.68
C THR A 546 -23.08 32.16 20.35
N ILE A 547 -22.47 31.07 19.89
CA ILE A 547 -21.94 30.90 18.53
C ILE A 547 -22.44 29.55 18.06
N ASP A 548 -23.51 29.56 17.27
CA ASP A 548 -24.18 28.36 16.78
C ASP A 548 -23.61 27.96 15.42
N ALA A 549 -23.52 26.65 15.16
CA ALA A 549 -23.07 26.07 13.90
C ALA A 549 -21.71 26.64 13.44
N LEU A 550 -20.76 26.75 14.36
CA LEU A 550 -19.39 27.14 14.03
C LEU A 550 -18.77 26.02 13.21
N GLU A 551 -18.30 26.36 12.01
CA GLU A 551 -17.49 25.49 11.17
C GLU A 551 -16.13 26.13 10.92
N LEU A 552 -15.07 25.39 11.21
CA LEU A 552 -13.69 25.74 10.93
C LEU A 552 -13.15 24.82 9.83
N THR A 553 -12.47 25.38 8.84
CA THR A 553 -11.73 24.64 7.81
C THR A 553 -10.27 25.07 7.86
N GLY A 554 -9.36 24.12 8.08
CA GLY A 554 -7.93 24.42 8.24
C GLY A 554 -7.64 25.40 9.38
N GLY A 555 -8.50 25.45 10.41
CA GLY A 555 -8.40 26.37 11.55
C GLY A 555 -8.98 27.77 11.33
N SER A 556 -9.60 28.05 10.17
CA SER A 556 -10.27 29.32 9.89
C SER A 556 -11.79 29.15 9.85
N ALA A 557 -12.54 30.09 10.43
CA ALA A 557 -14.00 30.06 10.40
C ALA A 557 -14.55 30.25 8.98
N VAL A 558 -15.49 29.39 8.58
CA VAL A 558 -16.17 29.43 7.27
C VAL A 558 -17.69 29.56 7.39
N ALA A 559 -18.27 29.19 8.54
CA ALA A 559 -19.66 29.42 8.87
C ALA A 559 -19.84 29.57 10.40
N PHE A 560 -20.80 30.41 10.81
CA PHE A 560 -21.30 30.49 12.19
C PHE A 560 -22.48 31.47 12.29
N LYS A 561 -23.22 31.41 13.40
CA LYS A 561 -24.14 32.47 13.85
C LYS A 561 -23.82 32.84 15.30
N ALA A 562 -23.29 34.03 15.51
CA ALA A 562 -22.91 34.54 16.82
C ALA A 562 -23.89 35.61 17.30
N SER A 563 -24.21 35.56 18.60
CA SER A 563 -24.91 36.63 19.33
C SER A 563 -24.15 36.90 20.62
N LEU A 564 -23.64 38.13 20.76
CA LEU A 564 -22.83 38.55 21.90
C LEU A 564 -23.51 39.75 22.56
N LEU A 565 -23.74 39.68 23.87
CA LEU A 565 -24.54 40.67 24.59
C LEU A 565 -24.05 40.92 26.02
N ALA A 566 -23.86 42.19 26.35
CA ALA A 566 -23.59 42.68 27.68
C ALA A 566 -24.76 43.56 28.14
N GLN A 567 -25.62 43.05 29.02
CA GLN A 567 -26.87 43.73 29.42
C GLN A 567 -26.77 44.56 30.70
N ASN A 568 -25.75 44.31 31.53
CA ASN A 568 -25.66 44.85 32.89
C ASN A 568 -24.78 46.11 32.97
N GLY A 569 -24.69 46.85 31.87
CA GLY A 569 -23.88 48.07 31.75
C GLY A 569 -22.37 47.85 31.88
N GLY A 570 -21.64 48.96 31.82
CA GLY A 570 -20.19 48.98 31.90
C GLY A 570 -19.62 50.31 31.41
N HIS A 571 -18.31 50.35 31.22
CA HIS A 571 -17.58 51.50 30.67
C HIS A 571 -16.83 51.10 29.40
N ILE A 572 -16.80 52.01 28.43
CA ILE A 572 -16.08 51.87 27.17
C ILE A 572 -15.18 53.09 26.94
N SER A 573 -13.94 52.85 26.55
CA SER A 573 -13.00 53.90 26.16
C SER A 573 -13.30 54.44 24.77
N LEU A 574 -12.91 55.69 24.50
CA LEU A 574 -13.06 56.27 23.17
C LEU A 574 -12.32 55.47 22.08
N ARG A 575 -11.15 54.91 22.42
CA ARG A 575 -10.39 54.02 21.53
C ARG A 575 -11.20 52.77 21.17
N ALA A 576 -11.81 52.12 22.16
CA ALA A 576 -12.64 50.94 21.94
C ALA A 576 -13.88 51.26 21.11
N ALA A 577 -14.56 52.37 21.39
CA ALA A 577 -15.70 52.82 20.59
C ALA A 577 -15.30 53.10 19.13
N ASN A 578 -14.15 53.74 18.91
CA ASN A 578 -13.63 54.00 17.57
C ASN A 578 -13.27 52.70 16.83
N ASN A 579 -12.62 51.76 17.51
CA ASN A 579 -12.30 50.44 16.96
C ASN A 579 -13.56 49.67 16.56
N LEU A 580 -14.62 49.69 17.38
CA LEU A 580 -15.93 49.11 17.03
C LEU A 580 -16.48 49.73 15.74
N SER A 581 -16.52 51.06 15.64
CA SER A 581 -17.02 51.77 14.45
C SER A 581 -16.26 51.39 13.17
N ILE A 582 -14.92 51.31 13.24
CA ILE A 582 -14.06 50.96 12.10
C ILE A 582 -14.36 49.54 11.61
N ILE A 583 -14.56 48.59 12.52
CA ILE A 583 -14.85 47.19 12.18
C ILE A 583 -16.21 47.09 11.49
N THR A 584 -17.21 47.85 11.95
CA THR A 584 -18.58 47.85 11.41
C THR A 584 -18.80 48.81 10.24
N GLY A 585 -17.73 49.32 9.64
CA GLY A 585 -17.77 50.18 8.44
C GLY A 585 -18.35 51.58 8.68
N GLY A 586 -18.49 51.99 9.95
CA GLY A 586 -18.90 53.34 10.34
C GLY A 586 -17.74 54.34 10.21
N ASN A 587 -18.06 55.62 10.01
CA ASN A 587 -17.05 56.66 10.11
C ASN A 587 -16.53 56.75 11.55
N PRO A 588 -15.20 56.83 11.78
CA PRO A 588 -14.62 56.98 13.12
C PRO A 588 -15.26 58.19 13.79
N ALA A 589 -16.01 57.98 14.88
CA ALA A 589 -16.88 58.93 15.59
C ALA A 589 -16.72 60.40 15.15
N SER A 590 -17.21 60.75 13.95
CA SER A 590 -16.80 61.98 13.25
C SER A 590 -17.51 63.24 13.77
N GLY A 591 -18.18 63.13 14.91
CA GLY A 591 -18.91 64.21 15.59
C GLY A 591 -18.49 64.47 17.03
N LEU A 592 -17.52 63.73 17.60
CA LEU A 592 -17.07 63.99 18.96
C LEU A 592 -16.06 65.15 18.95
N GLN A 593 -16.53 66.35 19.31
CA GLN A 593 -15.73 67.58 19.38
C GLN A 593 -14.37 67.30 20.05
N SER A 594 -13.29 67.79 19.43
CA SER A 594 -11.91 67.75 19.92
C SER A 594 -11.73 68.30 21.35
N ALA A 595 -12.74 68.97 21.91
CA ALA A 595 -12.84 69.41 23.30
C ALA A 595 -13.23 68.29 24.30
N MET A 596 -14.07 67.32 23.94
CA MET A 596 -14.46 66.19 24.82
C MET A 596 -13.32 65.18 25.00
N MET A 597 -12.48 64.99 23.98
CA MET A 597 -11.32 64.08 24.03
C MET A 597 -10.27 64.47 25.09
N LYS A 598 -10.24 65.75 25.52
CA LYS A 598 -9.36 66.24 26.58
C LYS A 598 -9.94 66.11 27.99
N LEU A 599 -11.25 65.92 28.12
CA LEU A 599 -11.97 65.94 29.41
C LEU A 599 -12.43 64.55 29.88
N PHE A 600 -12.67 63.59 28.96
CA PHE A 600 -13.21 62.27 29.31
C PHE A 600 -12.50 61.14 28.56
N LYS A 601 -11.96 60.16 29.31
CA LYS A 601 -11.24 58.99 28.76
C LYS A 601 -12.16 57.78 28.49
N SER A 602 -13.36 57.76 29.09
CA SER A 602 -14.33 56.66 28.99
C SER A 602 -15.77 57.16 29.16
N ALA A 603 -16.73 56.42 28.62
CA ALA A 603 -18.17 56.64 28.77
C ALA A 603 -18.85 55.40 29.36
N SER A 604 -19.94 55.60 30.11
CA SER A 604 -20.76 54.51 30.63
C SER A 604 -21.77 54.06 29.57
N TYR A 605 -22.11 52.77 29.56
CA TYR A 605 -23.15 52.21 28.71
C TYR A 605 -24.14 51.39 29.53
N LYS A 606 -25.38 51.24 29.02
CA LYS A 606 -26.44 50.44 29.61
C LYS A 606 -26.42 49.01 29.08
N ARG A 607 -26.33 48.86 27.76
CA ARG A 607 -26.16 47.56 27.11
C ARG A 607 -25.30 47.68 25.85
N MET A 608 -24.64 46.59 25.48
CA MET A 608 -23.84 46.47 24.27
C MET A 608 -24.06 45.10 23.65
N GLY A 609 -24.23 45.03 22.33
CA GLY A 609 -24.41 43.76 21.66
C GLY A 609 -24.07 43.78 20.18
N ILE A 610 -23.61 42.64 19.69
CA ILE A 610 -23.30 42.41 18.29
C ILE A 610 -23.76 41.01 17.90
N ASN A 611 -24.40 40.91 16.73
CA ASN A 611 -24.70 39.64 16.11
C ASN A 611 -23.93 39.54 14.80
N ALA A 612 -23.45 38.34 14.47
CA ALA A 612 -22.67 38.10 13.27
C ALA A 612 -23.04 36.74 12.67
N SER A 613 -23.35 36.68 11.39
CA SER A 613 -23.62 35.44 10.66
C SER A 613 -22.66 35.33 9.50
N LEU A 614 -21.80 34.32 9.52
CA LEU A 614 -20.89 34.01 8.41
C LEU A 614 -21.49 32.88 7.57
N GLN A 615 -21.68 33.14 6.28
CA GLN A 615 -22.08 32.14 5.31
C GLN A 615 -21.53 32.53 3.93
N ASP A 616 -21.07 31.55 3.16
CA ASP A 616 -20.59 31.73 1.77
C ASP A 616 -19.52 32.84 1.63
N GLY A 617 -18.64 32.97 2.62
CA GLY A 617 -17.55 33.96 2.65
C GLY A 617 -17.98 35.39 2.99
N VAL A 618 -19.26 35.64 3.26
CA VAL A 618 -19.81 36.95 3.63
C VAL A 618 -20.29 36.93 5.08
N CYS A 619 -19.81 37.87 5.88
CA CYS A 619 -20.27 38.09 7.24
C CYS A 619 -21.36 39.16 7.26
N THR A 620 -22.55 38.79 7.76
CA THR A 620 -23.64 39.72 8.03
C THR A 620 -23.61 40.15 9.48
N LEU A 621 -23.45 41.45 9.75
CA LEU A 621 -23.39 42.04 11.07
C LEU A 621 -24.70 42.78 11.41
N SER A 622 -25.15 42.65 12.65
CA SER A 622 -26.21 43.48 13.25
C SER A 622 -25.92 43.76 14.73
N GLY A 623 -26.77 44.54 15.37
CA GLY A 623 -26.57 44.99 16.76
C GLY A 623 -27.75 44.72 17.67
N LEU A 624 -27.91 45.57 18.68
CA LEU A 624 -29.02 45.59 19.64
C LEU A 624 -30.35 45.90 18.94
N ASP A 625 -30.37 46.99 18.18
CA ASP A 625 -31.52 47.45 17.39
C ASP A 625 -31.05 47.77 15.96
N SER A 626 -31.89 47.53 14.96
CA SER A 626 -31.56 47.73 13.53
C SER A 626 -32.61 48.62 12.86
N ASP A 627 -32.18 49.56 12.02
CA ASP A 627 -33.06 50.41 11.21
C ASP A 627 -32.54 50.55 9.76
N ALA A 628 -33.19 51.38 8.94
CA ALA A 628 -32.81 51.58 7.54
C ALA A 628 -31.43 52.26 7.34
N SER A 629 -30.86 52.86 8.39
CA SER A 629 -29.61 53.62 8.39
C SER A 629 -28.43 52.87 9.03
N GLY A 630 -28.69 51.78 9.76
CA GLY A 630 -27.66 50.96 10.39
C GLY A 630 -28.17 50.12 11.56
N TYR A 631 -27.28 49.79 12.48
CA TYR A 631 -27.61 49.08 13.72
C TYR A 631 -26.85 49.66 14.91
N SER A 632 -27.46 49.62 16.10
CA SER A 632 -26.85 50.10 17.35
C SER A 632 -26.01 49.00 18.01
N ILE A 633 -24.76 49.29 18.35
CA ILE A 633 -23.85 48.33 19.02
C ILE A 633 -23.79 48.63 20.51
N VAL A 634 -23.71 49.91 20.89
CA VAL A 634 -23.59 50.37 22.28
C VAL A 634 -24.69 51.38 22.59
N GLU A 635 -25.55 51.06 23.54
CA GLU A 635 -26.52 52.00 24.12
C GLU A 635 -25.88 52.69 25.33
N GLY A 636 -25.48 53.96 25.17
CA GLY A 636 -24.85 54.75 26.22
C GLY A 636 -25.73 54.97 27.46
N SER A 637 -25.10 55.29 28.59
CA SER A 637 -25.80 55.68 29.81
C SER A 637 -25.12 56.88 30.48
N GLY A 638 -25.91 57.79 31.05
CA GLY A 638 -25.40 58.97 31.74
C GLY A 638 -24.65 59.96 30.84
N LEU A 639 -23.76 60.77 31.44
CA LEU A 639 -22.90 61.72 30.76
C LEU A 639 -21.42 61.36 30.98
N PRO A 640 -20.56 61.35 29.95
CA PRO A 640 -20.89 61.65 28.55
C PRO A 640 -21.67 60.51 27.87
N TYR A 641 -22.74 60.86 27.16
CA TYR A 641 -23.55 59.90 26.39
C TYR A 641 -22.79 59.49 25.12
N MET A 642 -22.48 58.20 24.99
CA MET A 642 -21.80 57.64 23.83
C MET A 642 -22.66 56.55 23.20
N HIS A 643 -22.96 56.70 21.92
CA HIS A 643 -23.69 55.71 21.14
C HIS A 643 -22.84 55.30 19.94
N VAL A 644 -22.68 54.00 19.73
CA VAL A 644 -21.88 53.44 18.63
C VAL A 644 -22.82 52.73 17.68
N THR A 645 -22.82 53.14 16.41
CA THR A 645 -23.61 52.53 15.34
C THR A 645 -22.73 51.90 14.27
N GLY A 646 -23.17 50.78 13.71
CA GLY A 646 -22.62 50.17 12.51
C GLY A 646 -23.47 50.53 11.29
N THR A 647 -22.80 50.88 10.19
CA THR A 647 -23.47 51.25 8.92
C THR A 647 -23.34 50.15 7.88
N GLN A 648 -22.31 49.30 7.98
CA GLN A 648 -22.07 48.20 7.05
C GLN A 648 -22.56 46.88 7.67
N SER A 649 -23.67 46.36 7.13
CA SER A 649 -24.28 45.09 7.57
C SER A 649 -23.73 43.88 6.84
N ARG A 650 -23.12 44.02 5.66
CA ARG A 650 -22.52 42.90 4.91
C ARG A 650 -21.08 43.22 4.55
N ILE A 651 -20.17 42.33 4.92
CA ILE A 651 -18.72 42.50 4.76
C ILE A 651 -18.10 41.17 4.34
N ASP A 652 -17.23 41.18 3.33
CA ASP A 652 -16.43 39.99 2.99
C ASP A 652 -15.60 39.57 4.19
N TRP A 653 -15.62 38.28 4.52
CA TRP A 653 -14.96 37.75 5.70
C TRP A 653 -13.46 38.06 5.77
N PRO A 654 -12.68 37.91 4.68
CA PRO A 654 -11.26 38.28 4.70
C PRO A 654 -11.03 39.76 5.04
N VAL A 655 -11.90 40.66 4.57
CA VAL A 655 -11.84 42.10 4.85
C VAL A 655 -12.15 42.35 6.33
N LEU A 656 -13.17 41.70 6.88
CA LEU A 656 -13.53 41.83 8.29
C LEU A 656 -12.40 41.32 9.21
N VAL A 657 -11.83 40.15 8.91
CA VAL A 657 -10.69 39.60 9.65
C VAL A 657 -9.47 40.52 9.56
N HIS A 658 -9.21 41.10 8.40
CA HIS A 658 -8.12 42.08 8.24
C HIS A 658 -8.36 43.33 9.10
N ARG A 659 -9.57 43.89 9.10
CA ARG A 659 -9.93 45.04 9.96
C ARG A 659 -9.77 44.73 11.45
N LEU A 660 -10.21 43.54 11.89
CA LEU A 660 -10.06 43.08 13.27
C LEU A 660 -8.59 42.97 13.68
N LYS A 661 -7.75 42.37 12.83
CA LYS A 661 -6.30 42.28 13.06
C LYS A 661 -5.65 43.68 13.17
N THR A 662 -6.00 44.59 12.26
CA THR A 662 -5.47 45.96 12.27
C THR A 662 -5.91 46.74 13.51
N ALA A 663 -7.17 46.61 13.94
CA ALA A 663 -7.67 47.23 15.16
C ALA A 663 -6.95 46.72 16.42
N ALA A 664 -6.62 45.42 16.47
CA ALA A 664 -5.85 44.81 17.56
C ALA A 664 -4.35 45.15 17.53
N GLN A 665 -3.77 45.39 16.35
CA GLN A 665 -2.33 45.71 16.20
C GLN A 665 -2.02 47.22 16.23
N GLY A 666 -3.04 48.08 16.14
CA GLY A 666 -2.88 49.52 16.02
C GLY A 666 -2.37 50.19 17.30
N THR A 667 -1.05 50.35 17.42
CA THR A 667 -0.42 51.43 18.19
C THR A 667 -0.57 52.73 17.40
N VAL A 668 -1.60 53.53 17.70
CA VAL A 668 -1.56 54.95 17.31
C VAL A 668 -0.73 55.64 18.38
N ALA A 669 0.44 56.14 17.98
CA ALA A 669 1.33 56.92 18.82
C ALA A 669 0.53 58.03 19.54
N GLU A 670 0.65 58.06 20.87
CA GLU A 670 0.24 59.24 21.64
C GLU A 670 1.03 60.45 21.11
N ARG A 671 0.31 61.42 20.54
CA ARG A 671 0.75 62.80 20.38
C ARG A 671 -0.31 63.73 20.92
#